data_AF-A0A4P7D848-F1
#
_entry.id   AF-A0A4P7D848-F1
#
_cell.length_a   1.000
_cell.length_b   1.000
_cell.length_c   1.000
_cell.angle_alpha   90.00
_cell.angle_beta   90.00
_cell.angle_gamma   90.00
#
_symmetry.space_group_name_H-M   'P 1'
#
loop_
_entity.id
_entity.type
_entity.pdbx_description
1 polymer ?
#
loop_
_entity_poly.entity_id
_entity_poly.type
_entity_poly.pdbx_seq_one_letter_code
_entity_poly.pdbx_strand_id
1 'polypeptide(L)'
;MAHRTLNLVHAVLLAGALGLAGLACVACSPARTQTSPGTQGARSSTATPWKTAGAHERSIHARLAGIEDGEKRYALLDSLSTEYFRAGMIADSVRVREQIVDDSKIGAGRRSLEASNLAFLYALSHNYRKCDHYLVLARTFARQTPPTELETLPREPAYAFFAAEAEKERLAANRNDLALLKYQQITDLAWHNLNDPTLSEKRHQAAVNELYDNAVELIRILAQNNRPAEALSYANELSWDADHRPDMQVSVIQRARLERGLAIARESNNDYDGALSAIDAALAGEERVDPAKITAEYGDCLRQRMLIALAMGRIGDYRGDAAAYERIMSLNPFAEQGSSANDRESLSLAARGQWQAASKRIEPLIAYELRVQGAQGPFYKYPAAMQMLYRLQDPVTPAKEADVIAYVSPIVGMQGSWNDATSRGAYVEDGALEMSMRYLVERGGDDTALAFRIAEHFQMDATQDAMNDGAARLAAGTPALREFVEREQALRYGQNTAQLALARADAGLSGQDNGDVSATPDTPTELAREDRAQREANAQLAALRKQIAEQFPLYRQLASPAIPSPREVGAVLHPGEVYVDLYAGRDASYAFVVHPGGAFRAIRLAVTHETLKTQIAALRASFDAGVPPTQPGELAGFDLNAAAALYRALIAPIEAEFAGADTVYLATSGLLASVPFDVLVTQPASSLSGASWWIEKTLPVRIPSAAALVLARTYPAPHAQRPLLAFADPSFDGLDAEPPEQGAPAATLAASRAFPLDAGTRAFDYHRVAPLPETLAEARSIAAALGAPQDSVLWGTRASRSAVMKADLSSDRVVLFATHGISPGEVPGWRKSGLALAYEGHGLADSVLTADDIVTLRLNADWVVLSACNTGLATGNAGDAISALSRAFFAAGARSLLVTQWAVESQSAARITAGVFEAYAANPALSKAGALAQAEREMLAGKDGQVYRHPYYWGAYELAGDAAR
;
A
#
# COMPACT_ATOMS: atom_id res chain seq x y z
N MET A 1 -39.83 -20.66 6.04
CA MET A 1 -38.48 -21.05 5.58
C MET A 1 -38.41 -21.50 4.11
N ALA A 2 -39.52 -21.51 3.35
CA ALA A 2 -39.53 -21.76 1.90
C ALA A 2 -39.73 -20.50 1.01
N HIS A 3 -39.80 -19.31 1.63
CA HIS A 3 -39.88 -17.98 0.98
C HIS A 3 -38.73 -17.04 1.41
N ARG A 4 -37.75 -17.55 2.16
CA ARG A 4 -36.66 -16.77 2.81
C ARG A 4 -35.43 -16.54 1.92
N THR A 5 -35.48 -16.94 0.65
CA THR A 5 -34.35 -16.98 -0.31
C THR A 5 -34.72 -16.36 -1.66
N LEU A 6 -35.96 -15.88 -1.82
CA LEU A 6 -36.53 -15.37 -3.06
C LEU A 6 -36.38 -13.84 -3.25
N ASN A 7 -35.72 -13.13 -2.30
CA ASN A 7 -35.55 -11.65 -2.28
C ASN A 7 -34.11 -11.18 -2.01
N LEU A 8 -33.12 -12.08 -2.08
CA LEU A 8 -31.79 -11.72 -2.63
C LEU A 8 -31.92 -11.23 -4.09
N VAL A 9 -33.14 -11.25 -4.63
CA VAL A 9 -33.67 -10.85 -5.94
C VAL A 9 -33.95 -9.33 -6.05
N HIS A 10 -33.46 -8.52 -5.12
CA HIS A 10 -33.01 -7.18 -5.48
C HIS A 10 -31.49 -7.07 -5.58
N ALA A 11 -30.72 -8.08 -5.09
CA ALA A 11 -29.27 -8.03 -5.06
C ALA A 11 -28.80 -7.67 -6.45
N VAL A 12 -28.33 -6.43 -6.51
CA VAL A 12 -27.40 -5.98 -7.51
C VAL A 12 -28.01 -5.79 -8.87
N LEU A 13 -29.29 -6.10 -9.06
CA LEU A 13 -29.97 -6.12 -10.35
C LEU A 13 -30.09 -4.76 -11.06
N LEU A 14 -29.36 -3.78 -10.53
CA LEU A 14 -28.61 -2.88 -11.37
C LEU A 14 -27.09 -2.78 -11.03
N ALA A 15 -26.67 -2.58 -9.76
CA ALA A 15 -25.25 -2.42 -9.36
C ALA A 15 -24.45 -1.44 -10.24
N GLY A 16 -25.18 -0.41 -10.66
CA GLY A 16 -24.89 0.52 -11.74
C GLY A 16 -25.76 0.15 -12.93
N ALA A 17 -26.75 0.94 -13.37
CA ALA A 17 -27.44 0.70 -14.67
C ALA A 17 -26.42 1.11 -15.68
N LEU A 18 -25.47 0.20 -15.87
CA LEU A 18 -24.11 0.53 -16.14
C LEU A 18 -23.46 1.33 -14.97
N GLY A 19 -22.27 0.97 -14.48
CA GLY A 19 -21.46 1.92 -13.67
C GLY A 19 -21.15 3.24 -14.43
N LEU A 20 -21.52 3.25 -15.71
CA LEU A 20 -21.40 4.26 -16.73
C LEU A 20 -22.34 3.87 -17.87
N ALA A 21 -23.43 4.58 -18.20
CA ALA A 21 -24.09 4.36 -19.51
C ALA A 21 -23.20 4.78 -20.71
N GLY A 22 -21.89 4.86 -20.49
CA GLY A 22 -20.98 5.82 -21.08
C GLY A 22 -20.28 6.58 -19.96
N LEU A 23 -18.96 6.45 -19.87
CA LEU A 23 -18.09 7.53 -19.33
C LEU A 23 -18.36 8.87 -20.04
N ALA A 24 -18.87 8.79 -21.26
CA ALA A 24 -19.52 9.88 -21.93
C ALA A 24 -20.51 9.28 -22.93
N CYS A 25 -21.80 9.59 -22.80
CA CYS A 25 -22.52 9.86 -24.03
C CYS A 25 -22.31 11.34 -24.32
N VAL A 26 -21.15 11.60 -24.95
CA VAL A 26 -20.85 12.74 -25.81
C VAL A 26 -20.88 14.12 -25.13
N ALA A 27 -19.76 14.82 -25.27
CA ALA A 27 -19.66 16.27 -25.15
C ALA A 27 -20.98 17.00 -25.43
N CYS A 28 -21.33 17.94 -24.54
CA CYS A 28 -22.27 19.01 -24.81
C CYS A 28 -22.24 19.41 -26.30
N SER A 29 -23.37 19.24 -26.99
CA SER A 29 -23.65 20.01 -28.21
C SER A 29 -24.86 20.89 -27.96
N PRO A 30 -24.79 22.19 -28.30
CA PRO A 30 -25.72 23.20 -27.81
C PRO A 30 -26.98 23.21 -28.68
N ALA A 31 -28.07 22.62 -28.19
CA ALA A 31 -29.38 22.89 -28.75
C ALA A 31 -29.92 24.20 -28.15
N ARG A 32 -29.81 25.27 -28.95
CA ARG A 32 -30.37 26.62 -28.74
C ARG A 32 -31.66 26.61 -27.91
N THR A 33 -31.60 27.26 -26.75
CA THR A 33 -32.78 27.76 -26.04
C THR A 33 -33.43 28.87 -26.86
N GLN A 34 -34.57 28.58 -27.50
CA GLN A 34 -35.59 29.59 -27.73
C GLN A 34 -36.65 29.46 -26.64
N THR A 35 -36.73 30.54 -25.87
CA THR A 35 -37.68 30.83 -24.80
C THR A 35 -39.12 30.83 -25.28
N SER A 36 -40.04 30.23 -24.51
CA SER A 36 -41.27 30.89 -24.06
C SER A 36 -41.98 30.10 -22.93
N PRO A 37 -42.65 30.78 -21.98
CA PRO A 37 -43.17 30.18 -20.75
C PRO A 37 -44.64 29.75 -20.88
N GLY A 38 -45.01 28.66 -20.22
CA GLY A 38 -46.39 28.18 -20.17
C GLY A 38 -46.63 27.20 -19.02
N THR A 39 -47.34 27.70 -18.01
CA THR A 39 -47.77 27.11 -16.74
C THR A 39 -48.58 25.81 -16.81
N GLN A 40 -48.40 25.02 -15.73
CA GLN A 40 -49.35 24.10 -15.06
C GLN A 40 -49.79 22.81 -15.79
N GLY A 41 -49.57 21.69 -15.09
CA GLY A 41 -50.27 20.43 -15.36
C GLY A 41 -49.56 19.22 -14.77
N ALA A 42 -49.72 18.97 -13.46
CA ALA A 42 -49.47 17.67 -12.88
C ALA A 42 -50.31 16.63 -13.64
N ARG A 43 -49.66 15.73 -14.39
CA ARG A 43 -50.27 14.52 -14.93
C ARG A 43 -49.52 13.31 -14.40
N SER A 44 -50.21 12.56 -13.56
CA SER A 44 -49.95 11.16 -13.29
C SER A 44 -49.83 10.39 -14.60
N SER A 45 -48.63 9.91 -14.92
CA SER A 45 -48.47 8.91 -15.99
C SER A 45 -48.95 7.57 -15.46
N THR A 46 -50.12 7.15 -15.92
CA THR A 46 -50.62 5.80 -15.74
C THR A 46 -49.71 4.83 -16.49
N ALA A 47 -48.86 4.12 -15.75
CA ALA A 47 -48.10 2.99 -16.29
C ALA A 47 -49.09 1.95 -16.84
N THR A 48 -48.99 1.65 -18.13
CA THR A 48 -49.78 0.59 -18.76
C THR A 48 -49.27 -0.77 -18.25
N PRO A 49 -50.14 -1.67 -17.76
CA PRO A 49 -49.68 -2.95 -17.21
C PRO A 49 -49.36 -3.91 -18.37
N TRP A 50 -48.07 -4.10 -18.63
CA TRP A 50 -47.57 -5.15 -19.54
C TRP A 50 -47.85 -6.52 -18.91
N LYS A 51 -48.97 -7.16 -19.30
CA LYS A 51 -49.34 -8.49 -18.79
C LYS A 51 -48.56 -9.61 -19.52
N THR A 52 -47.86 -10.42 -18.72
CA THR A 52 -47.27 -11.74 -18.98
C THR A 52 -46.06 -11.83 -19.94
N ALA A 53 -45.00 -12.53 -19.47
CA ALA A 53 -43.70 -12.70 -20.12
C ALA A 53 -43.76 -13.18 -21.59
N GLY A 54 -44.76 -13.96 -21.99
CA GLY A 54 -44.91 -14.43 -23.37
C GLY A 54 -45.35 -13.35 -24.37
N ALA A 55 -46.08 -12.31 -23.95
CA ALA A 55 -46.42 -11.18 -24.83
C ALA A 55 -45.24 -10.23 -25.03
N HIS A 56 -44.34 -10.21 -24.05
CA HIS A 56 -43.18 -9.36 -23.96
C HIS A 56 -42.05 -9.83 -24.89
N GLU A 57 -41.70 -11.11 -24.85
CA GLU A 57 -40.73 -11.75 -25.74
C GLU A 57 -41.17 -11.62 -27.22
N ARG A 58 -42.47 -11.77 -27.48
CA ARG A 58 -43.05 -11.53 -28.82
C ARG A 58 -42.93 -10.07 -29.28
N SER A 59 -43.10 -9.10 -28.39
CA SER A 59 -42.94 -7.67 -28.70
C SER A 59 -41.49 -7.32 -29.05
N ILE A 60 -40.53 -7.87 -28.28
CA ILE A 60 -39.10 -7.68 -28.54
C ILE A 60 -38.70 -8.32 -29.86
N HIS A 61 -39.04 -9.60 -30.07
CA HIS A 61 -38.74 -10.28 -31.33
C HIS A 61 -39.40 -9.61 -32.52
N ALA A 62 -40.64 -9.10 -32.39
CA ALA A 62 -41.31 -8.36 -33.45
C ALA A 62 -40.59 -7.04 -33.79
N ARG A 63 -40.12 -6.30 -32.78
CA ARG A 63 -39.34 -5.05 -32.99
C ARG A 63 -37.95 -5.32 -33.58
N LEU A 64 -37.36 -6.48 -33.27
CA LEU A 64 -36.06 -6.91 -33.79
C LEU A 64 -36.12 -7.58 -35.16
N ALA A 65 -37.27 -8.14 -35.58
CA ALA A 65 -37.39 -8.98 -36.78
C ALA A 65 -37.01 -8.25 -38.09
N GLY A 66 -37.01 -6.92 -38.10
CA GLY A 66 -36.65 -6.09 -39.27
C GLY A 66 -35.34 -5.33 -39.17
N ILE A 67 -34.54 -5.51 -38.10
CA ILE A 67 -33.29 -4.76 -37.88
C ILE A 67 -32.11 -5.71 -38.09
N GLU A 68 -31.37 -5.54 -39.19
CA GLU A 68 -30.13 -6.32 -39.43
C GLU A 68 -28.89 -5.66 -38.85
N ASP A 69 -28.90 -4.34 -38.73
CA ASP A 69 -27.83 -3.51 -38.19
C ASP A 69 -27.65 -3.76 -36.68
N GLY A 70 -26.49 -4.32 -36.30
CA GLY A 70 -26.16 -4.68 -34.92
C GLY A 70 -26.20 -3.52 -33.93
N GLU A 71 -25.78 -2.32 -34.35
CA GLU A 71 -25.77 -1.13 -33.49
C GLU A 71 -27.20 -0.66 -33.18
N LYS A 72 -28.08 -0.68 -34.19
CA LYS A 72 -29.51 -0.35 -33.99
C LYS A 72 -30.21 -1.39 -33.12
N ARG A 73 -29.83 -2.67 -33.23
CA ARG A 73 -30.34 -3.73 -32.35
C ARG A 73 -29.90 -3.50 -30.91
N TYR A 74 -28.60 -3.24 -30.70
CA TYR A 74 -28.06 -2.92 -29.38
C TYR A 74 -28.77 -1.72 -28.77
N ALA A 75 -28.87 -0.59 -29.49
CA ALA A 75 -29.52 0.63 -28.99
C ALA A 75 -30.99 0.40 -28.61
N LEU A 76 -31.72 -0.40 -29.39
CA LEU A 76 -33.11 -0.76 -29.08
C LEU A 76 -33.20 -1.59 -27.80
N LEU A 77 -32.36 -2.62 -27.67
CA LEU A 77 -32.38 -3.52 -26.52
C LEU A 77 -31.90 -2.82 -25.24
N ASP A 78 -30.87 -1.98 -25.33
CA ASP A 78 -30.37 -1.20 -24.20
C ASP A 78 -31.41 -0.18 -23.69
N SER A 79 -32.05 0.54 -24.62
CA SER A 79 -33.18 1.43 -24.28
C SER A 79 -34.31 0.67 -23.60
N LEU A 80 -34.65 -0.50 -24.10
CA LEU A 80 -35.74 -1.31 -23.55
C LEU A 80 -35.39 -1.88 -22.16
N SER A 81 -34.16 -2.35 -21.99
CA SER A 81 -33.65 -2.79 -20.68
C SER A 81 -33.76 -1.65 -19.67
N THR A 82 -33.36 -0.44 -20.06
CA THR A 82 -33.44 0.77 -19.22
C THR A 82 -34.89 1.13 -18.87
N GLU A 83 -35.82 1.03 -19.82
CA GLU A 83 -37.25 1.26 -19.57
C GLU A 83 -37.83 0.26 -18.58
N TYR A 84 -37.55 -1.04 -18.76
CA TYR A 84 -38.00 -2.07 -17.81
C TYR A 84 -37.40 -1.88 -16.44
N PHE A 85 -36.13 -1.54 -16.39
CA PHE A 85 -35.48 -1.24 -15.15
C PHE A 85 -36.16 -0.06 -14.41
N ARG A 86 -36.40 1.06 -15.09
CA ARG A 86 -37.10 2.23 -14.52
C ARG A 86 -38.55 1.91 -14.09
N ALA A 87 -39.18 0.92 -14.72
CA ALA A 87 -40.51 0.44 -14.36
C ALA A 87 -40.51 -0.56 -13.18
N GLY A 88 -39.36 -0.86 -12.57
CA GLY A 88 -39.22 -1.88 -11.53
C GLY A 88 -39.33 -3.32 -12.03
N MET A 89 -39.29 -3.52 -13.35
CA MET A 89 -39.34 -4.82 -14.01
C MET A 89 -37.92 -5.39 -14.16
N ILE A 90 -37.29 -5.62 -13.02
CA ILE A 90 -35.87 -5.93 -12.90
C ILE A 90 -35.48 -7.23 -13.63
N ALA A 91 -36.23 -8.30 -13.41
CA ALA A 91 -35.97 -9.58 -14.07
C ALA A 91 -36.13 -9.49 -15.59
N ASP A 92 -36.99 -8.59 -16.08
CA ASP A 92 -37.17 -8.33 -17.51
C ASP A 92 -36.01 -7.53 -18.09
N SER A 93 -35.53 -6.50 -17.37
CA SER A 93 -34.31 -5.76 -17.75
C SER A 93 -33.10 -6.69 -17.91
N VAL A 94 -32.88 -7.60 -16.95
CA VAL A 94 -31.79 -8.58 -17.04
C VAL A 94 -31.99 -9.54 -18.20
N ARG A 95 -33.22 -10.04 -18.44
CA ARG A 95 -33.50 -10.89 -19.61
C ARG A 95 -33.19 -10.19 -20.93
N VAL A 96 -33.52 -8.90 -21.05
CA VAL A 96 -33.17 -8.11 -22.25
C VAL A 96 -31.66 -7.99 -22.42
N ARG A 97 -30.91 -7.83 -21.33
CA ARG A 97 -29.44 -7.83 -21.34
C ARG A 97 -28.86 -9.18 -21.73
N GLU A 98 -29.41 -10.29 -21.23
CA GLU A 98 -29.04 -11.64 -21.67
C GLU A 98 -29.26 -11.80 -23.20
N GLN A 99 -30.35 -11.25 -23.75
CA GLN A 99 -30.60 -11.24 -25.20
C GLN A 99 -29.57 -10.44 -25.99
N ILE A 100 -29.02 -9.34 -25.46
CA ILE A 100 -27.92 -8.61 -26.12
C ILE A 100 -26.72 -9.53 -26.28
N VAL A 101 -26.39 -10.31 -25.24
CA VAL A 101 -25.26 -11.25 -25.27
C VAL A 101 -25.51 -12.40 -26.25
N ASP A 102 -26.74 -12.86 -26.40
CA ASP A 102 -27.08 -13.98 -27.29
C ASP A 102 -27.25 -13.57 -28.77
N ASP A 103 -27.43 -12.28 -29.06
CA ASP A 103 -27.68 -11.77 -30.40
C ASP A 103 -26.40 -11.67 -31.25
N SER A 104 -26.18 -12.67 -32.11
CA SER A 104 -25.00 -12.74 -32.98
C SER A 104 -24.92 -11.62 -34.03
N LYS A 105 -25.96 -10.81 -34.22
CA LYS A 105 -25.91 -9.64 -35.10
C LYS A 105 -25.28 -8.42 -34.42
N ILE A 106 -25.18 -8.42 -33.09
CA ILE A 106 -24.47 -7.39 -32.32
C ILE A 106 -22.97 -7.71 -32.33
N GLY A 107 -22.13 -6.67 -32.44
CA GLY A 107 -20.68 -6.81 -32.44
C GLY A 107 -20.13 -7.53 -31.22
N ALA A 108 -19.03 -8.26 -31.39
CA ALA A 108 -18.45 -9.10 -30.34
C ALA A 108 -17.98 -8.24 -29.16
N GLY A 109 -17.43 -7.06 -29.41
CA GLY A 109 -17.01 -6.13 -28.37
C GLY A 109 -18.14 -5.66 -27.47
N ARG A 110 -19.29 -5.29 -28.06
CA ARG A 110 -20.48 -4.92 -27.27
C ARG A 110 -21.04 -6.10 -26.47
N ARG A 111 -21.08 -7.28 -27.07
CA ARG A 111 -21.51 -8.51 -26.39
C ARG A 111 -20.57 -8.87 -25.25
N SER A 112 -19.27 -8.63 -25.41
CA SER A 112 -18.28 -8.82 -24.36
C SER A 112 -18.54 -7.89 -23.18
N LEU A 113 -18.69 -6.59 -23.42
CA LEU A 113 -19.01 -5.62 -22.36
C LEU A 113 -20.30 -5.98 -21.61
N GLU A 114 -21.33 -6.40 -22.32
CA GLU A 114 -22.60 -6.77 -21.70
C GLU A 114 -22.52 -8.10 -20.93
N ALA A 115 -21.78 -9.08 -21.46
CA ALA A 115 -21.49 -10.31 -20.73
C ALA A 115 -20.69 -10.02 -19.45
N SER A 116 -19.73 -9.09 -19.48
CA SER A 116 -19.01 -8.65 -18.29
C SER A 116 -19.93 -7.99 -17.26
N ASN A 117 -20.85 -7.12 -17.69
CA ASN A 117 -21.84 -6.50 -16.81
C ASN A 117 -22.74 -7.55 -16.14
N LEU A 118 -23.23 -8.54 -16.92
CA LEU A 118 -24.02 -9.65 -16.39
C LEU A 118 -23.20 -10.55 -15.45
N ALA A 119 -21.92 -10.77 -15.73
CA ALA A 119 -21.05 -11.52 -14.84
C ALA A 119 -20.89 -10.82 -13.49
N PHE A 120 -20.60 -9.52 -13.48
CA PHE A 120 -20.52 -8.69 -12.28
C PHE A 120 -21.83 -8.74 -11.49
N LEU A 121 -22.96 -8.58 -12.19
CA LEU A 121 -24.31 -8.69 -11.64
C LEU A 121 -24.56 -10.05 -10.94
N TYR A 122 -24.12 -11.13 -11.57
CA TYR A 122 -24.33 -12.47 -11.03
C TYR A 122 -23.39 -12.81 -9.87
N ALA A 123 -22.17 -12.26 -9.83
CA ALA A 123 -21.28 -12.39 -8.69
C ALA A 123 -21.92 -11.80 -7.42
N LEU A 124 -22.41 -10.58 -7.57
CA LEU A 124 -22.99 -9.78 -6.51
C LEU A 124 -24.37 -10.27 -6.02
N SER A 125 -25.10 -11.03 -6.85
CA SER A 125 -26.30 -11.77 -6.45
C SER A 125 -26.01 -13.19 -5.94
N HIS A 126 -24.74 -13.52 -5.69
CA HIS A 126 -24.26 -14.82 -5.25
C HIS A 126 -24.63 -16.00 -6.19
N ASN A 127 -24.87 -15.71 -7.48
CA ASN A 127 -25.13 -16.70 -8.51
C ASN A 127 -23.85 -16.98 -9.32
N TYR A 128 -22.88 -17.60 -8.66
CA TYR A 128 -21.55 -17.81 -9.23
C TYR A 128 -21.54 -18.71 -10.46
N ARG A 129 -22.50 -19.63 -10.59
CA ARG A 129 -22.63 -20.46 -11.79
C ARG A 129 -22.96 -19.63 -13.04
N LYS A 130 -23.90 -18.68 -12.92
CA LYS A 130 -24.19 -17.76 -14.04
C LYS A 130 -23.05 -16.76 -14.24
N CYS A 131 -22.44 -16.27 -13.17
CA CYS A 131 -21.25 -15.42 -13.25
C CYS A 131 -20.16 -16.08 -14.10
N ASP A 132 -19.77 -17.31 -13.78
CA ASP A 132 -18.75 -18.07 -14.51
C ASP A 132 -19.11 -18.27 -15.98
N HIS A 133 -20.38 -18.57 -16.27
CA HIS A 133 -20.86 -18.70 -17.64
C HIS A 133 -20.65 -17.41 -18.45
N TYR A 134 -21.05 -16.26 -17.89
CA TYR A 134 -20.92 -14.97 -18.58
C TYR A 134 -19.47 -14.47 -18.63
N LEU A 135 -18.61 -14.81 -17.66
CA LEU A 135 -17.17 -14.53 -17.73
C LEU A 135 -16.51 -15.27 -18.91
N VAL A 136 -16.87 -16.54 -19.12
CA VAL A 136 -16.37 -17.31 -20.29
C VAL A 136 -16.83 -16.66 -21.59
N LEU A 137 -18.10 -16.24 -21.69
CA LEU A 137 -18.61 -15.54 -22.86
C LEU A 137 -17.92 -14.20 -23.07
N ALA A 138 -17.74 -13.39 -22.02
CA ALA A 138 -17.08 -12.10 -22.08
C ALA A 138 -15.67 -12.20 -22.66
N ARG A 139 -14.83 -13.10 -22.14
CA ARG A 139 -13.48 -13.35 -22.67
C ARG A 139 -13.49 -13.87 -24.10
N THR A 140 -14.44 -14.75 -24.42
CA THR A 140 -14.58 -15.31 -25.77
C THR A 140 -14.90 -14.21 -26.77
N PHE A 141 -15.84 -13.33 -26.46
CA PHE A 141 -16.23 -12.23 -27.33
C PHE A 141 -15.18 -11.12 -27.38
N ALA A 142 -14.44 -10.87 -26.28
CA ALA A 142 -13.31 -9.93 -26.29
C ALA A 142 -12.26 -10.35 -27.33
N ARG A 143 -11.87 -11.64 -27.36
CA ARG A 143 -10.94 -12.20 -28.35
C ARG A 143 -11.46 -12.15 -29.80
N GLN A 144 -12.77 -12.04 -29.98
CA GLN A 144 -13.42 -11.94 -31.29
C GLN A 144 -13.66 -10.49 -31.72
N THR A 145 -13.32 -9.51 -30.89
CA THR A 145 -13.57 -8.09 -31.15
C THR A 145 -12.54 -7.57 -32.16
N PRO A 146 -12.94 -7.14 -33.37
CA PRO A 146 -12.00 -6.61 -34.34
C PRO A 146 -11.52 -5.21 -33.91
N PRO A 147 -10.30 -4.78 -34.31
CA PRO A 147 -9.76 -3.45 -33.99
C PRO A 147 -10.71 -2.31 -34.38
N THR A 148 -11.41 -2.45 -35.51
CA THR A 148 -12.40 -1.47 -35.97
C THR A 148 -13.59 -1.32 -35.04
N GLU A 149 -14.04 -2.41 -34.39
CA GLU A 149 -15.10 -2.34 -33.38
C GLU A 149 -14.57 -1.76 -32.08
N LEU A 150 -13.36 -2.17 -31.65
CA LEU A 150 -12.71 -1.67 -30.43
C LEU A 150 -12.67 -0.13 -30.40
N GLU A 151 -12.37 0.50 -31.54
CA GLU A 151 -12.41 1.96 -31.68
C GLU A 151 -13.78 2.58 -31.41
N THR A 152 -14.87 1.87 -31.68
CA THR A 152 -16.24 2.35 -31.42
C THR A 152 -16.67 2.19 -29.97
N LEU A 153 -16.11 1.23 -29.25
CA LEU A 153 -16.49 0.90 -27.87
C LEU A 153 -16.18 2.02 -26.88
N PRO A 154 -16.93 2.15 -25.78
CA PRO A 154 -16.66 3.16 -24.75
C PRO A 154 -15.35 2.89 -23.98
N ARG A 155 -14.95 1.62 -23.89
CA ARG A 155 -13.74 1.16 -23.19
C ARG A 155 -13.30 -0.20 -23.74
N GLU A 156 -12.13 -0.66 -23.33
CA GLU A 156 -11.66 -2.00 -23.65
C GLU A 156 -12.48 -3.08 -22.90
N PRO A 157 -12.90 -4.17 -23.56
CA PRO A 157 -13.66 -5.23 -22.90
C PRO A 157 -12.92 -5.89 -21.71
N ALA A 158 -11.58 -5.91 -21.75
CA ALA A 158 -10.72 -6.47 -20.71
C ALA A 158 -10.96 -5.84 -19.34
N TYR A 159 -11.04 -4.51 -19.29
CA TYR A 159 -11.32 -3.80 -18.05
C TYR A 159 -12.61 -4.28 -17.37
N ALA A 160 -13.64 -4.54 -18.18
CA ALA A 160 -14.96 -4.93 -17.68
C ALA A 160 -14.97 -6.35 -17.10
N PHE A 161 -14.38 -7.34 -17.78
CA PHE A 161 -14.40 -8.71 -17.25
C PHE A 161 -13.43 -8.90 -16.08
N PHE A 162 -12.32 -8.16 -16.03
CA PHE A 162 -11.45 -8.16 -14.85
C PHE A 162 -12.16 -7.62 -13.61
N ALA A 163 -12.95 -6.55 -13.72
CA ALA A 163 -13.76 -6.05 -12.61
C ALA A 163 -14.81 -7.09 -12.15
N ALA A 164 -15.45 -7.79 -13.08
CA ALA A 164 -16.38 -8.88 -12.76
C ALA A 164 -15.70 -10.06 -12.06
N GLU A 165 -14.49 -10.42 -12.47
CA GLU A 165 -13.68 -11.43 -11.79
C GLU A 165 -13.30 -10.99 -10.39
N ALA A 166 -12.84 -9.75 -10.23
CA ALA A 166 -12.45 -9.20 -8.93
C ALA A 166 -13.59 -9.34 -7.92
N GLU A 167 -14.79 -8.95 -8.34
CA GLU A 167 -15.97 -8.97 -7.48
C GLU A 167 -16.44 -10.40 -7.15
N LYS A 168 -16.33 -11.32 -8.11
CA LYS A 168 -16.56 -12.75 -7.86
C LYS A 168 -15.59 -13.29 -6.82
N GLU A 169 -14.28 -13.05 -6.97
CA GLU A 169 -13.28 -13.56 -6.02
C GLU A 169 -13.51 -13.00 -4.62
N ARG A 170 -13.85 -11.70 -4.54
CA ARG A 170 -14.20 -11.01 -3.30
C ARG A 170 -15.38 -11.64 -2.57
N LEU A 171 -16.46 -11.94 -3.30
CA LEU A 171 -17.71 -12.41 -2.69
C LEU A 171 -17.82 -13.93 -2.54
N ALA A 172 -17.31 -14.69 -3.49
CA ALA A 172 -17.46 -16.15 -3.55
C ALA A 172 -16.43 -16.86 -2.68
N ALA A 173 -15.20 -16.35 -2.70
CA ALA A 173 -14.06 -17.01 -2.09
C ALA A 173 -13.48 -16.20 -0.92
N ASN A 174 -14.00 -15.00 -0.65
CA ASN A 174 -13.42 -14.04 0.29
C ASN A 174 -11.91 -13.83 0.00
N ARG A 175 -11.56 -13.70 -1.28
CA ARG A 175 -10.18 -13.54 -1.78
C ARG A 175 -9.95 -12.10 -2.26
N ASN A 176 -9.81 -11.19 -1.30
CA ASN A 176 -9.51 -9.77 -1.58
C ASN A 176 -8.16 -9.58 -2.29
N ASP A 177 -7.25 -10.52 -2.09
CA ASP A 177 -5.94 -10.59 -2.75
C ASP A 177 -6.06 -10.86 -4.24
N LEU A 178 -6.93 -11.79 -4.62
CA LEU A 178 -7.24 -12.04 -6.03
C LEU A 178 -8.03 -10.87 -6.62
N ALA A 179 -8.90 -10.22 -5.84
CA ALA A 179 -9.58 -9.01 -6.30
C ALA A 179 -8.59 -7.86 -6.57
N LEU A 180 -7.64 -7.63 -5.65
CA LEU A 180 -6.56 -6.65 -5.82
C LEU A 180 -5.77 -6.92 -7.09
N LEU A 181 -5.40 -8.18 -7.30
CA LEU A 181 -4.72 -8.64 -8.51
C LEU A 181 -5.48 -8.25 -9.78
N LYS A 182 -6.81 -8.41 -9.79
CA LYS A 182 -7.64 -8.04 -10.95
C LYS A 182 -7.71 -6.53 -11.17
N TYR A 183 -7.79 -5.72 -10.12
CA TYR A 183 -7.76 -4.27 -10.28
C TYR A 183 -6.37 -3.76 -10.72
N GLN A 184 -5.29 -4.38 -10.26
CA GLN A 184 -3.95 -4.08 -10.77
C GLN A 184 -3.83 -4.41 -12.26
N GLN A 185 -4.41 -5.53 -12.74
CA GLN A 185 -4.46 -5.85 -14.16
C GLN A 185 -5.18 -4.78 -14.99
N ILE A 186 -6.27 -4.21 -14.47
CA ILE A 186 -6.99 -3.10 -15.13
C ILE A 186 -6.09 -1.86 -15.22
N THR A 187 -5.46 -1.48 -14.12
CA THR A 187 -4.61 -0.29 -14.03
C THR A 187 -3.36 -0.40 -14.90
N ASP A 188 -2.70 -1.57 -14.92
CA ASP A 188 -1.52 -1.82 -15.75
C ASP A 188 -1.86 -1.73 -17.24
N LEU A 189 -2.99 -2.33 -17.65
CA LEU A 189 -3.47 -2.25 -19.03
C LEU A 189 -3.84 -0.80 -19.41
N ALA A 190 -4.45 -0.04 -18.51
CA ALA A 190 -4.78 1.36 -18.76
C ALA A 190 -3.52 2.24 -18.88
N TRP A 191 -2.52 2.04 -18.03
CA TRP A 191 -1.24 2.72 -18.19
C TRP A 191 -0.50 2.33 -19.47
N HIS A 192 -0.56 1.05 -19.85
CA HIS A 192 0.00 0.59 -21.11
C HIS A 192 -0.66 1.29 -22.29
N ASN A 193 -1.99 1.23 -22.36
CA ASN A 193 -2.77 1.83 -23.43
C ASN A 193 -2.58 3.35 -23.53
N LEU A 194 -2.47 4.06 -22.40
CA LEU A 194 -2.18 5.49 -22.39
C LEU A 194 -0.82 5.82 -23.01
N ASN A 195 0.18 4.95 -22.83
CA ASN A 195 1.55 5.19 -23.30
C ASN A 195 1.86 4.53 -24.66
N ASP A 196 0.91 3.77 -25.24
CA ASP A 196 1.10 3.12 -26.54
C ASP A 196 0.88 4.14 -27.68
N PRO A 197 1.93 4.52 -28.44
CA PRO A 197 1.80 5.51 -29.52
C PRO A 197 1.02 4.99 -30.73
N THR A 198 0.75 3.69 -30.81
CA THR A 198 0.00 3.07 -31.91
C THR A 198 -1.51 3.18 -31.75
N LEU A 199 -1.99 3.45 -30.53
CA LEU A 199 -3.40 3.58 -30.23
C LEU A 199 -3.94 4.98 -30.57
N SER A 200 -5.25 5.05 -30.85
CA SER A 200 -5.91 6.32 -31.14
C SER A 200 -6.03 7.21 -29.89
N GLU A 201 -6.15 8.52 -30.09
CA GLU A 201 -6.43 9.48 -29.00
C GLU A 201 -7.70 9.10 -28.21
N LYS A 202 -8.70 8.50 -28.89
CA LYS A 202 -9.90 7.99 -28.22
C LYS A 202 -9.58 6.82 -27.28
N ARG A 203 -8.66 5.92 -27.66
CA ARG A 203 -8.20 4.82 -26.79
C ARG A 203 -7.36 5.34 -25.62
N HIS A 204 -6.49 6.32 -25.85
CA HIS A 204 -5.77 7.01 -24.78
C HIS A 204 -6.74 7.62 -23.77
N GLN A 205 -7.75 8.36 -24.24
CA GLN A 205 -8.77 8.92 -23.37
C GLN A 205 -9.60 7.85 -22.64
N ALA A 206 -9.91 6.73 -23.30
CA ALA A 206 -10.59 5.61 -22.65
C ALA A 206 -9.74 5.01 -21.52
N ALA A 207 -8.42 4.92 -21.72
CA ALA A 207 -7.49 4.45 -20.70
C ALA A 207 -7.37 5.43 -19.51
N VAL A 208 -7.25 6.74 -19.79
CA VAL A 208 -7.32 7.79 -18.75
C VAL A 208 -8.60 7.65 -17.95
N ASN A 209 -9.73 7.52 -18.63
CA ASN A 209 -11.01 7.40 -17.94
C ASN A 209 -11.07 6.15 -17.06
N GLU A 210 -10.51 5.02 -17.51
CA GLU A 210 -10.48 3.78 -16.73
C GLU A 210 -9.60 3.90 -15.48
N LEU A 211 -8.46 4.61 -15.56
CA LEU A 211 -7.61 4.90 -14.39
C LEU A 211 -8.39 5.67 -13.32
N TYR A 212 -9.08 6.74 -13.70
CA TYR A 212 -9.79 7.59 -12.74
C TYR A 212 -11.11 6.99 -12.25
N ASP A 213 -11.84 6.26 -13.10
CA ASP A 213 -13.11 5.66 -12.70
C ASP A 213 -12.94 4.47 -11.76
N ASN A 214 -11.85 3.70 -11.90
CA ASN A 214 -11.54 2.62 -10.98
C ASN A 214 -10.69 3.04 -9.78
N ALA A 215 -10.24 4.30 -9.71
CA ALA A 215 -9.32 4.74 -8.67
C ALA A 215 -9.84 4.41 -7.27
N VAL A 216 -11.12 4.73 -7.00
CA VAL A 216 -11.75 4.47 -5.69
C VAL A 216 -11.74 2.97 -5.34
N GLU A 217 -12.01 2.12 -6.32
CA GLU A 217 -12.09 0.67 -6.12
C GLU A 217 -10.72 0.08 -5.83
N LEU A 218 -9.70 0.44 -6.62
CA LEU A 218 -8.34 -0.01 -6.38
C LEU A 218 -7.80 0.50 -5.05
N ILE A 219 -7.99 1.79 -4.73
CA ILE A 219 -7.57 2.39 -3.45
C ILE A 219 -8.21 1.64 -2.28
N ARG A 220 -9.52 1.40 -2.36
CA ARG A 220 -10.23 0.67 -1.30
C ARG A 220 -9.72 -0.75 -1.17
N ILE A 221 -9.48 -1.44 -2.28
CA ILE A 221 -9.02 -2.84 -2.26
C ILE A 221 -7.57 -2.92 -1.77
N LEU A 222 -6.71 -1.96 -2.12
CA LEU A 222 -5.37 -1.82 -1.53
C LEU A 222 -5.47 -1.69 0.00
N ALA A 223 -6.31 -0.78 0.50
CA ALA A 223 -6.54 -0.62 1.92
C ALA A 223 -7.03 -1.94 2.56
N GLN A 224 -8.04 -2.59 1.95
CA GLN A 224 -8.58 -3.90 2.37
C GLN A 224 -7.58 -5.05 2.33
N ASN A 225 -6.43 -4.91 1.66
CA ASN A 225 -5.37 -5.90 1.63
C ASN A 225 -4.18 -5.51 2.52
N ASN A 226 -4.39 -4.63 3.50
CA ASN A 226 -3.32 -4.12 4.37
C ASN A 226 -2.21 -3.39 3.60
N ARG A 227 -2.57 -2.66 2.54
CA ARG A 227 -1.65 -1.82 1.74
C ARG A 227 -2.04 -0.32 1.78
N PRO A 228 -2.26 0.28 2.95
CA PRO A 228 -2.73 1.68 3.07
C PRO A 228 -1.71 2.68 2.51
N ALA A 229 -0.40 2.46 2.68
CA ALA A 229 0.65 3.32 2.12
C ALA A 229 0.59 3.38 0.59
N GLU A 230 0.40 2.23 -0.06
CA GLU A 230 0.27 2.14 -1.51
C GLU A 230 -1.03 2.77 -2.01
N ALA A 231 -2.12 2.59 -1.27
CA ALA A 231 -3.39 3.24 -1.55
C ALA A 231 -3.26 4.77 -1.56
N LEU A 232 -2.53 5.32 -0.59
CA LEU A 232 -2.26 6.76 -0.49
C LEU A 232 -1.29 7.26 -1.58
N SER A 233 -0.22 6.51 -1.87
CA SER A 233 0.70 6.84 -2.97
C SER A 233 -0.05 6.92 -4.30
N TYR A 234 -0.83 5.89 -4.62
CA TYR A 234 -1.59 5.84 -5.86
C TYR A 234 -2.61 6.98 -5.98
N ALA A 235 -3.32 7.31 -4.90
CA ALA A 235 -4.27 8.42 -4.87
C ALA A 235 -3.58 9.78 -5.10
N ASN A 236 -2.44 10.01 -4.44
CA ASN A 236 -1.67 11.25 -4.58
C ASN A 236 -1.06 11.38 -5.99
N GLU A 237 -0.55 10.29 -6.55
CA GLU A 237 0.00 10.25 -7.92
C GLU A 237 -1.06 10.60 -8.95
N LEU A 238 -2.24 9.95 -8.91
CA LEU A 238 -3.33 10.28 -9.82
C LEU A 238 -3.82 11.73 -9.67
N SER A 239 -3.82 12.27 -8.44
CA SER A 239 -4.17 13.67 -8.20
C SER A 239 -3.13 14.61 -8.79
N TRP A 240 -1.85 14.29 -8.63
CA TRP A 240 -0.76 15.07 -9.23
C TRP A 240 -0.84 15.04 -10.76
N ASP A 241 -1.03 13.86 -11.35
CA ASP A 241 -1.20 13.72 -12.80
C ASP A 241 -2.39 14.52 -13.31
N ALA A 242 -3.54 14.48 -12.62
CA ALA A 242 -4.72 15.26 -13.00
C ALA A 242 -4.46 16.78 -13.03
N ASP A 243 -3.57 17.26 -12.16
CA ASP A 243 -3.25 18.68 -12.01
C ASP A 243 -2.09 19.14 -12.93
N HIS A 244 -1.20 18.24 -13.35
CA HIS A 244 0.05 18.60 -14.04
C HIS A 244 0.21 18.01 -15.44
N ARG A 245 -0.56 16.98 -15.81
CA ARG A 245 -0.49 16.33 -17.12
C ARG A 245 -1.66 16.73 -18.02
N PRO A 246 -1.41 17.45 -19.14
CA PRO A 246 -2.46 17.85 -20.07
C PRO A 246 -3.21 16.68 -20.72
N ASP A 247 -2.55 15.53 -20.85
CA ASP A 247 -3.09 14.29 -21.41
C ASP A 247 -3.89 13.45 -20.40
N MET A 248 -3.97 13.88 -19.14
CA MET A 248 -4.71 13.20 -18.07
C MET A 248 -5.77 14.10 -17.41
N GLN A 249 -6.31 15.07 -18.15
CA GLN A 249 -7.37 15.94 -17.63
C GLN A 249 -8.62 15.15 -17.23
N VAL A 250 -9.14 15.46 -16.05
CA VAL A 250 -10.30 14.79 -15.46
C VAL A 250 -11.55 15.66 -15.48
N SER A 251 -12.71 15.00 -15.63
CA SER A 251 -14.01 15.63 -15.42
C SER A 251 -14.27 15.96 -13.94
N VAL A 252 -15.26 16.82 -13.67
CA VAL A 252 -15.67 17.16 -12.29
C VAL A 252 -16.07 15.90 -11.50
N ILE A 253 -16.76 14.95 -12.13
CA ILE A 253 -17.17 13.70 -11.49
C ILE A 253 -15.98 12.78 -11.20
N GLN A 254 -15.01 12.68 -12.12
CA GLN A 254 -13.77 11.93 -11.90
C GLN A 254 -12.94 12.55 -10.77
N ARG A 255 -12.86 13.88 -10.68
CA ARG A 255 -12.21 14.54 -9.55
C ARG A 255 -12.92 14.25 -8.24
N ALA A 256 -14.26 14.33 -8.20
CA ALA A 256 -15.02 14.00 -7.00
C ALA A 256 -14.79 12.54 -6.53
N ARG A 257 -14.75 11.59 -7.47
CA ARG A 257 -14.39 10.19 -7.20
C ARG A 257 -12.97 10.06 -6.66
N LEU A 258 -11.99 10.71 -7.29
CA LEU A 258 -10.61 10.70 -6.83
C LEU A 258 -10.47 11.25 -5.40
N GLU A 259 -11.14 12.36 -5.08
CA GLU A 259 -11.15 12.92 -3.72
C GLU A 259 -11.80 11.97 -2.70
N ARG A 260 -12.87 11.25 -3.08
CA ARG A 260 -13.45 10.19 -2.24
C ARG A 260 -12.45 9.05 -2.02
N GLY A 261 -11.74 8.64 -3.07
CA GLY A 261 -10.64 7.65 -2.98
C GLY A 261 -9.55 8.13 -2.03
N LEU A 262 -9.11 9.38 -2.16
CA LEU A 262 -8.13 9.99 -1.28
C LEU A 262 -8.61 10.03 0.18
N ALA A 263 -9.92 10.24 0.41
CA ALA A 263 -10.50 10.13 1.75
C ALA A 263 -10.37 8.71 2.33
N ILE A 264 -10.62 7.66 1.53
CA ILE A 264 -10.42 6.25 1.95
C ILE A 264 -8.95 6.01 2.28
N ALA A 265 -8.05 6.42 1.39
CA ALA A 265 -6.61 6.25 1.58
C ALA A 265 -6.17 6.94 2.88
N ARG A 266 -6.51 8.21 3.08
CA ARG A 266 -6.15 8.96 4.28
C ARG A 266 -6.74 8.38 5.57
N GLU A 267 -7.99 7.93 5.55
CA GLU A 267 -8.62 7.26 6.71
C GLU A 267 -7.84 5.99 7.08
N SER A 268 -7.52 5.14 6.09
CA SER A 268 -6.70 3.93 6.30
C SER A 268 -5.25 4.22 6.73
N ASN A 269 -4.84 5.48 6.67
CA ASN A 269 -3.54 5.97 7.08
C ASN A 269 -3.59 6.77 8.41
N ASN A 270 -4.68 6.67 9.16
CA ASN A 270 -4.92 7.42 10.42
C ASN A 270 -4.94 8.97 10.25
N ASP A 271 -5.02 9.48 9.01
CA ASP A 271 -5.16 10.91 8.69
C ASP A 271 -6.66 11.27 8.53
N TYR A 272 -7.39 11.21 9.65
CA TYR A 272 -8.85 11.45 9.66
C TYR A 272 -9.24 12.89 9.29
N ASP A 273 -8.44 13.89 9.67
CA ASP A 273 -8.71 15.30 9.30
C ASP A 273 -8.48 15.53 7.81
N GLY A 274 -7.41 14.95 7.25
CA GLY A 274 -7.18 14.92 5.81
C GLY A 274 -8.26 14.14 5.06
N ALA A 275 -8.80 13.07 5.65
CA ALA A 275 -9.91 12.31 5.09
C ALA A 275 -11.23 13.12 5.08
N LEU A 276 -11.53 13.84 6.16
CA LEU A 276 -12.67 14.78 6.21
C LEU A 276 -12.54 15.88 5.15
N SER A 277 -11.35 16.45 4.99
CA SER A 277 -11.10 17.48 3.98
C SER A 277 -11.31 16.95 2.55
N ALA A 278 -10.84 15.73 2.27
CA ALA A 278 -11.01 15.10 0.96
C ALA A 278 -12.47 14.72 0.69
N ILE A 279 -13.21 14.19 1.68
CA ILE A 279 -14.64 13.87 1.47
C ILE A 279 -15.51 15.12 1.33
N ASP A 280 -15.15 16.23 1.98
CA ASP A 280 -15.80 17.53 1.77
C ASP A 280 -15.58 18.05 0.34
N ALA A 281 -14.37 17.87 -0.21
CA ALA A 281 -14.08 18.18 -1.61
C ALA A 281 -14.88 17.30 -2.58
N ALA A 282 -15.01 15.99 -2.27
CA ALA A 282 -15.83 15.07 -3.05
C ALA A 282 -17.31 15.49 -3.06
N LEU A 283 -17.89 15.81 -1.88
CA LEU A 283 -19.26 16.31 -1.76
C LEU A 283 -19.45 17.61 -2.56
N ALA A 284 -18.52 18.55 -2.48
CA ALA A 284 -18.59 19.79 -3.26
C ALA A 284 -18.54 19.54 -4.78
N GLY A 285 -17.79 18.52 -5.22
CA GLY A 285 -17.76 18.07 -6.61
C GLY A 285 -19.10 17.48 -7.06
N GLU A 286 -19.67 16.56 -6.28
CA GLU A 286 -20.99 15.97 -6.53
C GLU A 286 -22.11 17.02 -6.59
N GLU A 287 -22.08 18.04 -5.72
CA GLU A 287 -23.06 19.15 -5.73
C GLU A 287 -23.00 19.99 -7.00
N ARG A 288 -21.84 20.08 -7.66
CA ARG A 288 -21.70 20.75 -8.95
C ARG A 288 -22.25 19.89 -10.09
N VAL A 289 -22.20 18.56 -9.96
CA VAL A 289 -22.74 17.62 -10.95
C VAL A 289 -24.25 17.53 -10.84
N ASP A 290 -24.79 17.34 -9.64
CA ASP A 290 -26.23 17.32 -9.35
C ASP A 290 -26.59 18.27 -8.20
N PRO A 291 -27.05 19.50 -8.52
CA PRO A 291 -27.50 20.46 -7.50
C PRO A 291 -28.70 19.98 -6.66
N ALA A 292 -29.44 18.96 -7.12
CA ALA A 292 -30.54 18.39 -6.35
C ALA A 292 -30.06 17.47 -5.21
N LYS A 293 -28.79 17.03 -5.25
CA LYS A 293 -28.12 16.23 -4.21
C LYS A 293 -28.82 14.90 -3.94
N ILE A 294 -29.28 14.22 -5.00
CA ILE A 294 -30.04 12.97 -4.88
C ILE A 294 -29.32 11.76 -5.48
N THR A 295 -28.06 11.91 -5.94
CA THR A 295 -27.27 10.80 -6.49
C THR A 295 -26.91 9.77 -5.42
N ALA A 296 -26.64 8.53 -5.85
CA ALA A 296 -26.17 7.48 -4.94
C ALA A 296 -24.76 7.81 -4.43
N GLU A 297 -23.92 8.37 -5.29
CA GLU A 297 -22.56 8.83 -5.04
C GLU A 297 -22.50 9.92 -3.96
N TYR A 298 -23.41 10.90 -4.00
CA TYR A 298 -23.53 11.91 -2.94
C TYR A 298 -23.94 11.27 -1.61
N GLY A 299 -24.87 10.31 -1.63
CA GLY A 299 -25.27 9.53 -0.47
C GLY A 299 -24.12 8.73 0.13
N ASP A 300 -23.31 8.09 -0.72
CA ASP A 300 -22.11 7.36 -0.35
C ASP A 300 -21.05 8.26 0.30
N CYS A 301 -20.87 9.49 -0.21
CA CYS A 301 -19.98 10.48 0.38
C CYS A 301 -20.46 10.91 1.77
N LEU A 302 -21.77 11.17 1.96
CA LEU A 302 -22.33 11.49 3.28
C LEU A 302 -22.14 10.34 4.27
N ARG A 303 -22.42 9.11 3.81
CA ARG A 303 -22.19 7.89 4.59
C ARG A 303 -20.73 7.79 5.03
N GLN A 304 -19.78 7.96 4.12
CA GLN A 304 -18.36 7.88 4.42
C GLN A 304 -17.93 8.98 5.40
N ARG A 305 -18.41 10.22 5.23
CA ARG A 305 -18.15 11.32 6.17
C ARG A 305 -18.67 11.03 7.58
N MET A 306 -19.86 10.45 7.70
CA MET A 306 -20.41 10.02 9.00
C MET A 306 -19.61 8.86 9.63
N LEU A 307 -19.05 7.95 8.83
CA LEU A 307 -18.19 6.86 9.32
C LEU A 307 -16.86 7.40 9.86
N ILE A 308 -16.21 8.27 9.10
CA ILE A 308 -15.02 9.01 9.54
C ILE A 308 -15.35 9.74 10.86
N ALA A 309 -16.48 10.46 10.93
CA ALA A 309 -16.91 11.13 12.15
C ALA A 309 -17.19 10.17 13.32
N LEU A 310 -17.72 8.97 13.07
CA LEU A 310 -17.95 7.95 14.09
C LEU A 310 -16.63 7.45 14.67
N ALA A 311 -15.65 7.13 13.82
CA ALA A 311 -14.29 6.77 14.22
C ALA A 311 -13.59 7.91 14.99
N MET A 312 -13.98 9.16 14.71
CA MET A 312 -13.52 10.34 15.43
C MET A 312 -14.20 10.60 16.78
N GLY A 313 -15.25 9.85 17.13
CA GLY A 313 -16.06 10.16 18.31
C GLY A 313 -16.91 11.43 18.15
N ARG A 314 -17.13 11.88 16.91
CA ARG A 314 -17.73 13.17 16.54
C ARG A 314 -18.99 13.04 15.67
N ILE A 315 -19.55 11.84 15.50
CA ILE A 315 -20.75 11.63 14.67
C ILE A 315 -21.94 12.51 15.08
N GLY A 316 -22.00 12.94 16.35
CA GLY A 316 -23.01 13.88 16.85
C GLY A 316 -23.02 15.24 16.14
N ASP A 317 -21.89 15.67 15.59
CA ASP A 317 -21.74 16.92 14.81
C ASP A 317 -22.44 16.81 13.44
N TYR A 318 -22.70 15.59 12.96
CA TYR A 318 -23.15 15.27 11.60
C TYR A 318 -24.63 14.87 11.52
N ARG A 319 -25.48 15.42 12.39
CA ARG A 319 -26.95 15.21 12.34
C ARG A 319 -27.58 15.68 11.03
N GLY A 320 -27.04 16.75 10.45
CA GLY A 320 -27.48 17.27 9.15
C GLY A 320 -27.27 16.25 8.03
N ASP A 321 -26.13 15.57 8.05
CA ASP A 321 -25.80 14.52 7.09
C ASP A 321 -26.71 13.32 7.23
N ALA A 322 -26.99 12.89 8.46
CA ALA A 322 -27.92 11.79 8.70
C ALA A 322 -29.31 12.10 8.11
N ALA A 323 -29.80 13.34 8.29
CA ALA A 323 -31.07 13.78 7.72
C ALA A 323 -31.03 13.90 6.18
N ALA A 324 -29.93 14.36 5.61
CA ALA A 324 -29.72 14.41 4.16
C ALA A 324 -29.67 13.00 3.57
N TYR A 325 -28.93 12.09 4.22
CA TYR A 325 -28.81 10.70 3.82
C TYR A 325 -30.18 10.00 3.86
N GLU A 326 -30.94 10.11 4.95
CA GLU A 326 -32.32 9.59 5.04
C GLU A 326 -33.23 10.15 3.94
N ARG A 327 -33.11 11.45 3.62
CA ARG A 327 -33.88 12.10 2.54
C ARG A 327 -33.53 11.51 1.18
N ILE A 328 -32.25 11.37 0.85
CA ILE A 328 -31.81 10.83 -0.45
C ILE A 328 -32.41 9.43 -0.65
N MET A 329 -32.35 8.57 0.36
CA MET A 329 -32.92 7.22 0.27
C MET A 329 -34.44 7.24 0.06
N SER A 330 -35.14 8.20 0.67
CA SER A 330 -36.59 8.33 0.49
C SER A 330 -37.01 8.83 -0.90
N LEU A 331 -36.11 9.57 -1.57
CA LEU A 331 -36.37 10.19 -2.87
C LEU A 331 -35.79 9.39 -4.03
N ASN A 332 -34.71 8.65 -3.78
CA ASN A 332 -33.97 7.87 -4.75
C ASN A 332 -33.99 6.38 -4.35
N PRO A 333 -34.89 5.58 -4.96
CA PRO A 333 -34.94 4.14 -4.76
C PRO A 333 -33.64 3.40 -5.07
N PHE A 334 -32.75 3.97 -5.89
CA PHE A 334 -31.44 3.39 -6.20
C PHE A 334 -30.46 3.56 -5.05
N ALA A 335 -30.47 4.73 -4.41
CA ALA A 335 -29.62 5.00 -3.26
C ALA A 335 -30.05 4.14 -2.06
N GLU A 336 -31.37 3.90 -1.88
CA GLU A 336 -31.92 3.03 -0.82
C GLU A 336 -31.33 1.60 -0.81
N GLN A 337 -30.87 1.11 -1.97
CA GLN A 337 -30.39 -0.26 -2.15
C GLN A 337 -28.86 -0.42 -2.03
N GLY A 338 -28.09 0.67 -1.96
CA GLY A 338 -26.61 0.64 -1.97
C GLY A 338 -25.94 0.28 -0.63
N SER A 339 -26.61 0.51 0.49
CA SER A 339 -26.17 0.09 1.83
C SER A 339 -27.28 -0.67 2.53
N SER A 340 -26.93 -1.63 3.41
CA SER A 340 -27.98 -2.37 4.12
C SER A 340 -28.80 -1.43 5.00
N ALA A 341 -30.12 -1.62 5.05
CA ALA A 341 -30.99 -0.78 5.90
C ALA A 341 -30.56 -0.78 7.37
N ASN A 342 -29.98 -1.89 7.85
CA ASN A 342 -29.45 -2.01 9.21
C ASN A 342 -28.34 -0.99 9.48
N ASP A 343 -27.40 -0.88 8.55
CA ASP A 343 -26.19 -0.10 8.71
C ASP A 343 -26.44 1.40 8.48
N ARG A 344 -27.27 1.74 7.47
CA ARG A 344 -27.76 3.11 7.30
C ARG A 344 -28.49 3.62 8.53
N GLU A 345 -29.48 2.86 9.01
CA GLU A 345 -30.30 3.30 10.13
C GLU A 345 -29.49 3.37 11.43
N SER A 346 -28.53 2.46 11.64
CA SER A 346 -27.66 2.52 12.83
C SER A 346 -26.81 3.79 12.84
N LEU A 347 -26.26 4.22 11.70
CA LEU A 347 -25.52 5.49 11.60
C LEU A 347 -26.39 6.70 11.93
N SER A 348 -27.60 6.79 11.35
CA SER A 348 -28.51 7.89 11.63
C SER A 348 -29.00 7.91 13.10
N LEU A 349 -29.15 6.75 13.73
CA LEU A 349 -29.45 6.63 15.16
C LEU A 349 -28.26 7.13 16.00
N ALA A 350 -27.03 6.72 15.66
CA ALA A 350 -25.81 7.14 16.35
C ALA A 350 -25.56 8.66 16.24
N ALA A 351 -25.77 9.27 15.07
CA ALA A 351 -25.69 10.72 14.90
C ALA A 351 -26.64 11.50 15.81
N ARG A 352 -27.78 10.89 16.17
CA ARG A 352 -28.77 11.44 17.12
C ARG A 352 -28.45 11.12 18.59
N GLY A 353 -27.35 10.44 18.87
CA GLY A 353 -26.96 9.98 20.21
C GLY A 353 -27.78 8.80 20.73
N GLN A 354 -28.47 8.06 19.85
CA GLN A 354 -29.30 6.90 20.22
C GLN A 354 -28.47 5.60 20.15
N TRP A 355 -27.40 5.53 20.96
CA TRP A 355 -26.36 4.49 20.89
C TRP A 355 -26.88 3.05 21.05
N GLN A 356 -27.72 2.79 22.04
CA GLN A 356 -28.32 1.47 22.24
C GLN A 356 -29.19 1.03 21.06
N ALA A 357 -29.94 1.97 20.47
CA ALA A 357 -30.76 1.68 19.30
C ALA A 357 -29.89 1.41 18.07
N ALA A 358 -28.82 2.19 17.88
CA ALA A 358 -27.84 1.98 16.81
C ALA A 358 -27.16 0.61 16.93
N SER A 359 -26.70 0.25 18.14
CA SER A 359 -26.06 -1.03 18.44
C SER A 359 -27.00 -2.21 18.15
N LYS A 360 -28.25 -2.14 18.61
CA LYS A 360 -29.26 -3.17 18.31
C LYS A 360 -29.59 -3.26 16.81
N ARG A 361 -29.54 -2.14 16.09
CA ARG A 361 -29.90 -2.08 14.68
C ARG A 361 -28.88 -2.77 13.78
N ILE A 362 -27.59 -2.72 14.14
CA ILE A 362 -26.49 -3.31 13.36
C ILE A 362 -26.33 -4.83 13.58
N GLU A 363 -26.75 -5.38 14.73
CA GLU A 363 -26.64 -6.81 15.08
C GLU A 363 -27.07 -7.80 13.99
N PRO A 364 -28.22 -7.62 13.29
CA PRO A 364 -28.63 -8.57 12.25
C PRO A 364 -27.69 -8.60 11.06
N LEU A 365 -27.01 -7.48 10.75
CA LEU A 365 -26.00 -7.42 9.70
C LEU A 365 -24.75 -8.21 10.13
N ILE A 366 -24.27 -8.00 11.35
CA ILE A 366 -23.12 -8.73 11.91
C ILE A 366 -23.37 -10.25 11.85
N ALA A 367 -24.54 -10.70 12.30
CA ALA A 367 -24.90 -12.12 12.28
C ALA A 367 -25.07 -12.69 10.86
N TYR A 368 -25.48 -11.86 9.91
CA TYR A 368 -25.54 -12.24 8.49
C TYR A 368 -24.13 -12.42 7.93
N GLU A 369 -23.27 -11.42 8.07
CA GLU A 369 -21.92 -11.42 7.50
C GLU A 369 -21.02 -12.48 8.15
N LEU A 370 -21.13 -12.68 9.47
CA LEU A 370 -20.40 -13.75 10.15
C LEU A 370 -20.73 -15.14 9.57
N ARG A 371 -21.99 -15.36 9.18
CA ARG A 371 -22.46 -16.63 8.62
C ARG A 371 -22.10 -16.79 7.15
N VAL A 372 -22.09 -15.70 6.38
CA VAL A 372 -21.86 -15.73 4.93
C VAL A 372 -20.37 -15.65 4.61
N GLN A 373 -19.64 -14.73 5.25
CA GLN A 373 -18.25 -14.39 4.96
C GLN A 373 -17.26 -14.91 6.03
N GLY A 374 -17.77 -15.32 7.21
CA GLY A 374 -16.93 -15.73 8.33
C GLY A 374 -16.33 -14.54 9.08
N ALA A 375 -15.72 -14.82 10.24
CA ALA A 375 -15.16 -13.79 11.13
C ALA A 375 -13.95 -13.05 10.54
N GLN A 376 -13.39 -13.55 9.43
CA GLN A 376 -12.20 -12.99 8.77
C GLN A 376 -12.50 -12.07 7.61
N GLY A 377 -13.73 -12.08 7.08
CA GLY A 377 -14.08 -11.24 5.93
C GLY A 377 -14.24 -9.77 6.33
N PRO A 378 -13.84 -8.82 5.46
CA PRO A 378 -14.00 -7.37 5.71
C PRO A 378 -15.45 -6.99 5.97
N PHE A 379 -16.39 -7.68 5.33
CA PHE A 379 -17.82 -7.47 5.52
C PHE A 379 -18.32 -7.75 6.93
N TYR A 380 -17.66 -8.65 7.69
CA TYR A 380 -17.97 -8.89 9.10
C TYR A 380 -17.28 -7.87 10.00
N LYS A 381 -16.00 -7.59 9.73
CA LYS A 381 -15.18 -6.67 10.54
C LYS A 381 -15.77 -5.27 10.60
N TYR A 382 -16.26 -4.79 9.45
CA TYR A 382 -16.88 -3.47 9.34
C TYR A 382 -18.03 -3.22 10.33
N PRO A 383 -19.15 -3.98 10.30
CA PRO A 383 -20.25 -3.74 11.24
C PRO A 383 -19.89 -4.10 12.69
N ALA A 384 -18.93 -5.00 12.91
CA ALA A 384 -18.39 -5.28 14.25
C ALA A 384 -17.64 -4.06 14.82
N ALA A 385 -16.83 -3.38 14.01
CA ALA A 385 -16.15 -2.14 14.39
C ALA A 385 -17.15 -1.01 14.71
N MET A 386 -18.20 -0.85 13.88
CA MET A 386 -19.28 0.10 14.18
C MET A 386 -19.95 -0.20 15.51
N GLN A 387 -20.26 -1.47 15.79
CA GLN A 387 -20.84 -1.87 17.06
C GLN A 387 -19.91 -1.52 18.23
N MET A 388 -18.61 -1.78 18.10
CA MET A 388 -17.64 -1.43 19.14
C MET A 388 -17.60 0.09 19.38
N LEU A 389 -17.59 0.90 18.32
CA LEU A 389 -17.62 2.37 18.42
C LEU A 389 -18.88 2.87 19.10
N TYR A 390 -20.05 2.32 18.77
CA TYR A 390 -21.30 2.66 19.45
C TYR A 390 -21.23 2.38 20.95
N ARG A 391 -20.59 1.27 21.35
CA ARG A 391 -20.44 0.91 22.77
C ARG A 391 -19.41 1.77 23.51
N LEU A 392 -18.31 2.14 22.86
CA LEU A 392 -17.30 3.03 23.44
C LEU A 392 -17.83 4.46 23.63
N GLN A 393 -18.81 4.88 22.81
CA GLN A 393 -19.39 6.21 22.83
C GLN A 393 -20.72 6.30 23.60
N ASP A 394 -21.27 5.19 24.09
CA ASP A 394 -22.51 5.17 24.86
C ASP A 394 -22.26 5.67 26.30
N PRO A 395 -22.76 6.86 26.69
CA PRO A 395 -22.57 7.39 28.04
C PRO A 395 -23.48 6.71 29.08
N VAL A 396 -24.52 6.00 28.64
CA VAL A 396 -25.53 5.36 29.50
C VAL A 396 -25.13 3.93 29.84
N THR A 397 -24.62 3.20 28.84
CA THR A 397 -24.15 1.81 29.01
C THR A 397 -22.75 1.68 28.39
N PRO A 398 -21.72 2.23 29.06
CA PRO A 398 -20.37 2.23 28.53
C PRO A 398 -19.87 0.80 28.30
N ALA A 399 -19.00 0.63 27.29
CA ALA A 399 -18.29 -0.61 27.06
C ALA A 399 -17.61 -1.12 28.34
N LYS A 400 -17.68 -2.42 28.56
CA LYS A 400 -16.92 -3.13 29.59
C LYS A 400 -15.63 -3.65 28.96
N GLU A 401 -14.64 -3.88 29.81
CA GLU A 401 -13.36 -4.51 29.44
C GLU A 401 -13.54 -5.82 28.64
N ALA A 402 -14.44 -6.70 29.10
CA ALA A 402 -14.76 -7.95 28.41
C ALA A 402 -15.29 -7.73 26.97
N ASP A 403 -15.95 -6.60 26.70
CA ASP A 403 -16.45 -6.27 25.37
C ASP A 403 -15.29 -5.89 24.44
N VAL A 404 -14.36 -5.07 24.94
CA VAL A 404 -13.14 -4.68 24.22
C VAL A 404 -12.28 -5.91 23.96
N ILE A 405 -12.06 -6.77 24.96
CA ILE A 405 -11.29 -8.01 24.81
C ILE A 405 -11.93 -8.92 23.75
N ALA A 406 -13.26 -9.09 23.76
CA ALA A 406 -13.95 -9.94 22.80
C ALA A 406 -13.86 -9.40 21.36
N TYR A 407 -13.84 -8.08 21.18
CA TYR A 407 -13.66 -7.45 19.88
C TYR A 407 -12.19 -7.51 19.41
N VAL A 408 -11.25 -7.12 20.27
CA VAL A 408 -9.84 -6.93 19.91
C VAL A 408 -9.10 -8.26 19.79
N SER A 409 -9.31 -9.22 20.69
CA SER A 409 -8.48 -10.44 20.76
C SER A 409 -8.49 -11.26 19.46
N PRO A 410 -9.64 -11.45 18.77
CA PRO A 410 -9.64 -12.10 17.46
C PRO A 410 -8.90 -11.30 16.39
N ILE A 411 -8.82 -9.98 16.49
CA ILE A 411 -8.16 -9.10 15.51
C ILE A 411 -6.64 -9.14 15.70
N VAL A 412 -6.17 -8.98 16.95
CA VAL A 412 -4.73 -9.00 17.27
C VAL A 412 -4.13 -10.40 17.35
N GLY A 413 -4.96 -11.43 17.57
CA GLY A 413 -4.56 -12.84 17.66
C GLY A 413 -4.66 -13.63 16.36
N MET A 414 -5.25 -13.08 15.30
CA MET A 414 -5.34 -13.70 13.98
C MET A 414 -4.39 -13.01 13.02
N GLN A 415 -3.14 -13.44 13.05
CA GLN A 415 -2.16 -12.99 12.07
C GLN A 415 -2.05 -14.01 10.96
N GLY A 416 -2.03 -13.51 9.72
CA GLY A 416 -1.53 -14.24 8.57
C GLY A 416 -2.04 -15.68 8.48
N SER A 417 -3.34 -15.92 8.74
CA SER A 417 -3.90 -17.20 8.32
C SER A 417 -3.84 -17.18 6.80
N TRP A 418 -2.74 -17.69 6.23
CA TRP A 418 -2.48 -18.35 4.93
C TRP A 418 -3.39 -18.05 3.72
N ASN A 419 -3.97 -16.89 3.74
CA ASN A 419 -4.79 -16.29 2.73
C ASN A 419 -4.50 -14.81 2.95
N ASP A 420 -3.99 -14.16 1.91
CA ASP A 420 -3.82 -12.72 1.75
C ASP A 420 -5.18 -11.95 1.90
N ALA A 421 -6.17 -12.57 2.54
CA ALA A 421 -7.53 -12.15 2.81
C ALA A 421 -7.75 -11.67 4.26
N THR A 422 -6.72 -11.60 5.12
CA THR A 422 -6.85 -10.90 6.41
C THR A 422 -6.90 -9.40 6.15
N SER A 423 -8.09 -8.92 5.81
CA SER A 423 -8.30 -7.52 5.50
C SER A 423 -8.09 -6.66 6.73
N ARG A 424 -7.19 -5.70 6.67
CA ARG A 424 -7.14 -4.55 7.58
C ARG A 424 -7.71 -3.32 6.88
N GLY A 425 -7.96 -2.26 7.64
CA GLY A 425 -7.89 -0.90 7.10
C GLY A 425 -9.02 -0.46 6.16
N ALA A 426 -10.19 -1.07 6.19
CA ALA A 426 -11.34 -0.51 5.48
C ALA A 426 -12.50 -0.28 6.42
N TYR A 427 -12.75 1.00 6.68
CA TYR A 427 -13.88 1.57 7.39
C TYR A 427 -13.87 1.32 8.89
N VAL A 428 -13.69 2.40 9.66
CA VAL A 428 -13.90 2.52 11.12
C VAL A 428 -13.22 1.50 12.05
N GLU A 429 -12.61 0.41 11.56
CA GLU A 429 -11.90 -0.61 12.35
C GLU A 429 -10.71 0.00 13.09
N ASP A 430 -9.89 0.79 12.39
CA ASP A 430 -8.75 1.49 12.99
C ASP A 430 -9.22 2.48 14.05
N GLY A 431 -10.32 3.21 13.80
CA GLY A 431 -10.93 4.08 14.80
C GLY A 431 -11.43 3.30 16.02
N ALA A 432 -12.04 2.13 15.82
CA ALA A 432 -12.49 1.26 16.90
C ALA A 432 -11.32 0.71 17.72
N LEU A 433 -10.24 0.30 17.06
CA LEU A 433 -9.00 -0.16 17.69
C LEU A 433 -8.30 0.97 18.46
N GLU A 434 -8.16 2.16 17.87
CA GLU A 434 -7.57 3.33 18.51
C GLU A 434 -8.37 3.75 19.75
N MET A 435 -9.70 3.87 19.63
CA MET A 435 -10.56 4.20 20.77
C MET A 435 -10.54 3.12 21.85
N SER A 436 -10.44 1.85 21.46
CA SER A 436 -10.25 0.72 22.39
C SER A 436 -8.92 0.83 23.13
N MET A 437 -7.82 1.08 22.41
CA MET A 437 -6.49 1.25 22.99
C MET A 437 -6.48 2.40 24.00
N ARG A 438 -7.04 3.56 23.64
CA ARG A 438 -7.20 4.70 24.56
C ARG A 438 -7.96 4.29 25.81
N TYR A 439 -9.11 3.64 25.66
CA TYR A 439 -9.93 3.19 26.77
C TYR A 439 -9.15 2.28 27.74
N LEU A 440 -8.35 1.36 27.20
CA LEU A 440 -7.51 0.46 27.98
C LEU A 440 -6.37 1.19 28.71
N VAL A 441 -5.69 2.14 28.05
CA VAL A 441 -4.61 2.92 28.66
C VAL A 441 -5.12 3.83 29.79
N GLU A 442 -6.25 4.52 29.58
CA GLU A 442 -6.82 5.44 30.58
C GLU A 442 -7.29 4.72 31.84
N ARG A 443 -7.71 3.46 31.72
CA ARG A 443 -8.14 2.61 32.84
C ARG A 443 -6.96 2.04 33.65
N GLY A 444 -5.82 1.78 32.99
CA GLY A 444 -4.62 1.22 33.61
C GLY A 444 -4.75 -0.25 34.01
N GLY A 445 -3.72 -0.79 34.69
CA GLY A 445 -3.69 -2.17 35.19
C GLY A 445 -3.22 -3.20 34.15
N ASP A 446 -3.60 -4.48 34.35
CA ASP A 446 -3.16 -5.62 33.52
C ASP A 446 -3.60 -5.51 32.05
N ASP A 447 -4.62 -4.69 31.76
CA ASP A 447 -5.19 -4.51 30.43
C ASP A 447 -4.32 -3.67 29.50
N THR A 448 -3.35 -2.93 30.04
CA THR A 448 -2.40 -2.13 29.26
C THR A 448 -1.52 -2.98 28.33
N ALA A 449 -1.37 -4.28 28.64
CA ALA A 449 -0.73 -5.23 27.74
C ALA A 449 -1.56 -5.51 26.47
N LEU A 450 -2.90 -5.44 26.55
CA LEU A 450 -3.74 -5.52 25.35
C LEU A 450 -3.65 -4.23 24.53
N ALA A 451 -3.53 -3.06 25.16
CA ALA A 451 -3.29 -1.80 24.47
C ALA A 451 -1.96 -1.81 23.69
N PHE A 452 -0.88 -2.33 24.31
CA PHE A 452 0.39 -2.57 23.61
C PHE A 452 0.21 -3.46 22.38
N ARG A 453 -0.55 -4.56 22.48
CA ARG A 453 -0.82 -5.42 21.31
C ARG A 453 -1.65 -4.73 20.23
N ILE A 454 -2.48 -3.75 20.57
CA ILE A 454 -3.18 -2.94 19.55
C ILE A 454 -2.18 -2.02 18.85
N ALA A 455 -1.28 -1.37 19.59
CA ALA A 455 -0.23 -0.52 19.01
C ALA A 455 0.68 -1.34 18.09
N GLU A 456 1.21 -2.47 18.55
CA GLU A 456 1.95 -3.43 17.74
C GLU A 456 1.16 -3.92 16.53
N HIS A 457 -0.15 -4.13 16.67
CA HIS A 457 -1.01 -4.47 15.54
C HIS A 457 -0.93 -3.37 14.46
N PHE A 458 -1.03 -2.10 14.83
CA PHE A 458 -0.85 -0.99 13.88
C PHE A 458 0.55 -0.93 13.25
N GLN A 459 1.58 -1.40 13.96
CA GLN A 459 2.96 -1.49 13.42
C GLN A 459 3.14 -2.61 12.39
N MET A 460 2.33 -3.68 12.43
CA MET A 460 2.54 -4.83 11.52
C MET A 460 2.20 -4.45 10.07
N ASP A 461 3.20 -4.27 9.22
CA ASP A 461 3.05 -3.91 7.81
C ASP A 461 3.78 -4.92 6.90
N ALA A 462 3.94 -4.58 5.61
CA ALA A 462 4.72 -5.37 4.67
C ALA A 462 6.19 -5.57 5.10
N THR A 463 6.74 -4.68 5.94
CA THR A 463 8.09 -4.79 6.52
C THR A 463 8.14 -5.91 7.54
N GLN A 464 7.13 -6.02 8.39
CA GLN A 464 7.03 -7.13 9.34
C GLN A 464 6.88 -8.46 8.62
N ASP A 465 6.07 -8.53 7.57
CA ASP A 465 5.92 -9.75 6.76
C ASP A 465 7.26 -10.15 6.12
N ALA A 466 8.01 -9.19 5.59
CA ALA A 466 9.35 -9.42 5.08
C ALA A 466 10.32 -9.93 6.16
N MET A 467 10.28 -9.37 7.37
CA MET A 467 11.09 -9.86 8.49
C MET A 467 10.68 -11.25 8.94
N ASN A 468 9.38 -11.57 8.97
CA ASN A 468 8.89 -12.92 9.27
C ASN A 468 9.37 -13.90 8.20
N ASP A 469 9.32 -13.50 6.92
CA ASP A 469 9.83 -14.29 5.80
C ASP A 469 11.33 -14.58 5.95
N GLY A 470 12.13 -13.58 6.31
CA GLY A 470 13.56 -13.72 6.60
C GLY A 470 13.84 -14.57 7.85
N ALA A 471 13.13 -14.31 8.96
CA ALA A 471 13.25 -15.06 10.20
C ALA A 471 12.86 -16.52 10.00
N ALA A 472 11.83 -16.81 9.20
CA ALA A 472 11.44 -18.17 8.86
C ALA A 472 12.50 -18.88 8.01
N ARG A 473 13.17 -18.18 7.07
CA ARG A 473 14.35 -18.71 6.34
C ARG A 473 15.51 -19.05 7.28
N LEU A 474 15.80 -18.16 8.22
CA LEU A 474 16.90 -18.32 9.19
C LEU A 474 16.60 -19.43 10.21
N ALA A 475 15.39 -19.47 10.74
CA ALA A 475 14.91 -20.44 11.73
C ALA A 475 14.65 -21.83 11.13
N ALA A 476 14.59 -21.95 9.80
CA ALA A 476 14.59 -23.23 9.10
C ALA A 476 15.94 -23.95 9.30
N GLY A 477 16.10 -24.60 10.45
CA GLY A 477 17.34 -25.22 10.91
C GLY A 477 17.73 -26.52 10.19
N THR A 478 16.90 -27.01 9.26
CA THR A 478 17.25 -28.14 8.40
C THR A 478 17.27 -27.71 6.93
N PRO A 479 18.21 -28.22 6.10
CA PRO A 479 18.23 -27.91 4.67
C PRO A 479 16.90 -28.20 3.98
N ALA A 480 16.21 -29.28 4.38
CA ALA A 480 14.91 -29.65 3.84
C ALA A 480 13.83 -28.59 4.14
N LEU A 481 13.68 -28.15 5.40
CA LEU A 481 12.73 -27.09 5.75
C LEU A 481 13.09 -25.79 5.01
N ARG A 482 14.37 -25.45 4.95
CA ARG A 482 14.81 -24.23 4.25
C ARG A 482 14.43 -24.26 2.77
N GLU A 483 14.64 -25.38 2.09
CA GLU A 483 14.21 -25.56 0.70
C GLU A 483 12.69 -25.39 0.54
N PHE A 484 11.90 -25.92 1.47
CA PHE A 484 10.44 -25.72 1.46
C PHE A 484 10.04 -24.25 1.63
N VAL A 485 10.65 -23.52 2.57
CA VAL A 485 10.39 -22.09 2.82
C VAL A 485 10.77 -21.26 1.60
N GLU A 486 11.97 -21.46 1.08
CA GLU A 486 12.47 -20.74 -0.09
C GLU A 486 11.60 -21.02 -1.32
N ARG A 487 11.18 -22.27 -1.53
CA ARG A 487 10.31 -22.64 -2.65
C ARG A 487 8.91 -22.04 -2.50
N GLU A 488 8.39 -21.92 -1.29
CA GLU A 488 7.09 -21.28 -1.02
C GLU A 488 7.15 -19.80 -1.35
N GLN A 489 8.17 -19.10 -0.86
CA GLN A 489 8.35 -17.68 -1.12
C GLN A 489 8.69 -17.39 -2.58
N ALA A 490 9.51 -18.23 -3.22
CA ALA A 490 9.79 -18.13 -4.65
C ALA A 490 8.54 -18.38 -5.50
N LEU A 491 7.64 -19.29 -5.09
CA LEU A 491 6.35 -19.48 -5.75
C LEU A 491 5.38 -18.32 -5.50
N ARG A 492 5.35 -17.73 -4.30
CA ARG A 492 4.61 -16.48 -4.03
C ARG A 492 5.10 -15.34 -4.91
N TYR A 493 6.42 -15.17 -4.99
CA TYR A 493 7.04 -14.16 -5.83
C TYR A 493 6.77 -14.44 -7.32
N GLY A 494 6.99 -15.68 -7.76
CA GLY A 494 6.74 -16.12 -9.13
C GLY A 494 5.27 -16.01 -9.54
N GLN A 495 4.33 -16.20 -8.60
CA GLN A 495 2.91 -15.93 -8.81
C GLN A 495 2.66 -14.44 -9.07
N ASN A 496 3.30 -13.54 -8.32
CA ASN A 496 3.22 -12.09 -8.56
C ASN A 496 3.88 -11.70 -9.90
N THR A 497 5.01 -12.32 -10.25
CA THR A 497 5.69 -12.08 -11.53
C THR A 497 4.90 -12.61 -12.72
N ALA A 498 4.39 -13.83 -12.65
CA ALA A 498 3.58 -14.45 -13.71
C ALA A 498 2.25 -13.71 -13.88
N GLN A 499 1.70 -13.14 -12.81
CA GLN A 499 0.57 -12.22 -12.88
C GLN A 499 0.90 -10.95 -13.68
N LEU A 500 2.04 -10.31 -13.42
CA LEU A 500 2.50 -9.14 -14.17
C LEU A 500 2.81 -9.50 -15.63
N ALA A 501 3.40 -10.67 -15.88
CA ALA A 501 3.68 -11.17 -17.23
C ALA A 501 2.39 -11.49 -18.00
N LEU A 502 1.41 -12.11 -17.35
CA LEU A 502 0.09 -12.34 -17.90
C LEU A 502 -0.61 -11.02 -18.25
N ALA A 503 -0.53 -10.01 -17.37
CA ALA A 503 -1.06 -8.68 -17.66
C ALA A 503 -0.42 -8.05 -18.91
N ARG A 504 0.90 -8.22 -19.08
CA ARG A 504 1.65 -7.75 -20.27
C ARG A 504 1.34 -8.54 -21.54
N ALA A 505 1.25 -9.87 -21.45
CA ALA A 505 0.96 -10.73 -22.60
C ALA A 505 -0.48 -10.53 -23.10
N ASP A 506 -1.42 -10.27 -22.19
CA ASP A 506 -2.80 -9.89 -22.52
C ASP A 506 -2.84 -8.51 -23.19
N ALA A 507 -2.03 -7.54 -22.72
CA ALA A 507 -1.88 -6.24 -23.37
C ALA A 507 -1.24 -6.32 -24.78
N GLY A 508 -0.27 -7.22 -24.98
CA GLY A 508 0.40 -7.42 -26.28
C GLY A 508 -0.47 -8.01 -27.38
N LEU A 509 -1.58 -8.68 -27.03
CA LEU A 509 -2.57 -9.16 -28.00
C LEU A 509 -3.41 -8.04 -28.63
N SER A 510 -3.43 -6.85 -28.01
CA SER A 510 -4.18 -5.68 -28.48
C SER A 510 -3.41 -4.84 -29.51
N GLY A 511 -2.09 -5.05 -29.67
CA GLY A 511 -1.18 -4.16 -30.43
C GLY A 511 -0.59 -4.72 -31.75
N GLN A 512 -0.94 -5.93 -32.19
CA GLN A 512 -0.32 -6.53 -33.39
C GLN A 512 -1.26 -6.56 -34.60
N ASP A 513 -1.31 -5.47 -35.36
CA ASP A 513 -1.62 -5.53 -36.80
C ASP A 513 -0.87 -4.46 -37.61
N ASN A 514 0.37 -4.12 -37.22
CA ASN A 514 1.27 -3.26 -37.99
C ASN A 514 2.47 -4.06 -38.53
N GLY A 515 2.21 -4.89 -39.54
CA GLY A 515 3.00 -4.94 -40.78
C GLY A 515 4.52 -5.18 -40.79
N ASP A 516 5.18 -5.68 -39.73
CA ASP A 516 6.59 -6.09 -39.82
C ASP A 516 6.81 -7.56 -39.42
N VAL A 517 7.08 -8.39 -40.42
CA VAL A 517 7.32 -9.83 -40.30
C VAL A 517 8.82 -10.05 -40.16
N SER A 518 9.38 -9.83 -38.96
CA SER A 518 10.68 -10.40 -38.59
C SER A 518 10.91 -10.47 -37.08
N ALA A 519 10.11 -11.31 -36.41
CA ALA A 519 10.32 -11.99 -35.12
C ALA A 519 9.07 -11.93 -34.25
N THR A 520 8.06 -12.75 -34.58
CA THR A 520 6.85 -12.90 -33.75
C THR A 520 6.90 -14.23 -32.98
N PRO A 521 6.88 -14.22 -31.63
CA PRO A 521 6.33 -15.33 -30.87
C PRO A 521 4.82 -15.42 -31.17
N ASP A 522 4.25 -16.62 -31.28
CA ASP A 522 2.80 -16.80 -31.42
C ASP A 522 2.06 -16.34 -30.14
N THR A 523 1.62 -15.09 -30.13
CA THR A 523 1.02 -14.34 -28.99
C THR A 523 -0.20 -15.01 -28.34
N PRO A 524 -1.13 -15.69 -29.07
CA PRO A 524 -2.21 -16.47 -28.44
C PRO A 524 -1.70 -17.68 -27.63
N THR A 525 -0.56 -18.22 -28.03
CA THR A 525 0.14 -19.31 -27.35
C THR A 525 0.86 -18.79 -26.10
N GLU A 526 1.35 -17.55 -26.16
CA GLU A 526 1.98 -16.85 -25.04
C GLU A 526 0.97 -16.49 -23.93
N LEU A 527 -0.19 -15.92 -24.25
CA LEU A 527 -1.24 -15.71 -23.25
C LEU A 527 -1.70 -17.03 -22.60
N ALA A 528 -1.93 -18.07 -23.41
CA ALA A 528 -2.30 -19.38 -22.90
C ALA A 528 -1.18 -20.02 -22.06
N ARG A 529 0.08 -19.69 -22.34
CA ARG A 529 1.25 -20.10 -21.57
C ARG A 529 1.32 -19.35 -20.23
N GLU A 530 1.15 -18.03 -20.21
CA GLU A 530 1.20 -17.23 -18.98
C GLU A 530 0.00 -17.53 -18.07
N ASP A 531 -1.21 -17.70 -18.62
CA ASP A 531 -2.41 -18.09 -17.87
C ASP A 531 -2.29 -19.52 -17.30
N ARG A 532 -1.61 -20.42 -18.03
CA ARG A 532 -1.24 -21.73 -17.51
C ARG A 532 -0.17 -21.62 -16.43
N ALA A 533 0.87 -20.81 -16.63
CA ALA A 533 1.95 -20.59 -15.66
C ALA A 533 1.40 -20.05 -14.35
N GLN A 534 0.46 -19.10 -14.39
CA GLN A 534 -0.22 -18.57 -13.21
C GLN A 534 -1.04 -19.65 -12.47
N ARG A 535 -1.84 -20.44 -13.19
CA ARG A 535 -2.61 -21.53 -12.58
C ARG A 535 -1.71 -22.61 -11.98
N GLU A 536 -0.61 -22.93 -12.65
CA GLU A 536 0.38 -23.90 -12.18
C GLU A 536 1.09 -23.37 -10.93
N ALA A 537 1.53 -22.11 -10.92
CA ALA A 537 2.12 -21.46 -9.75
C ALA A 537 1.16 -21.49 -8.56
N ASN A 538 -0.11 -21.12 -8.76
CA ASN A 538 -1.14 -21.17 -7.71
C ASN A 538 -1.36 -22.59 -7.16
N ALA A 539 -1.44 -23.59 -8.04
CA ALA A 539 -1.65 -24.98 -7.65
C ALA A 539 -0.42 -25.55 -6.92
N GLN A 540 0.78 -25.24 -7.40
CA GLN A 540 2.04 -25.62 -6.76
C GLN A 540 2.17 -24.97 -5.38
N LEU A 541 1.85 -23.69 -5.27
CA LEU A 541 1.86 -22.97 -4.01
C LEU A 541 0.87 -23.60 -3.02
N ALA A 542 -0.39 -23.82 -3.42
CA ALA A 542 -1.38 -24.46 -2.55
C ALA A 542 -0.94 -25.88 -2.10
N ALA A 543 -0.37 -26.68 -3.00
CA ALA A 543 0.13 -28.01 -2.67
C ALA A 543 1.33 -27.97 -1.72
N LEU A 544 2.29 -27.07 -1.98
CA LEU A 544 3.47 -26.88 -1.14
C LEU A 544 3.10 -26.42 0.26
N ARG A 545 2.16 -25.46 0.36
CA ARG A 545 1.61 -24.98 1.63
C ARG A 545 0.98 -26.10 2.45
N LYS A 546 0.24 -27.00 1.80
CA LYS A 546 -0.31 -28.19 2.45
C LYS A 546 0.79 -29.11 2.98
N GLN A 547 1.84 -29.34 2.20
CA GLN A 547 2.99 -30.16 2.62
C GLN A 547 3.74 -29.54 3.82
N ILE A 548 3.96 -28.23 3.79
CA ILE A 548 4.61 -27.50 4.90
C ILE A 548 3.76 -27.61 6.17
N ALA A 549 2.44 -27.43 6.07
CA ALA A 549 1.54 -27.55 7.22
C ALA A 549 1.52 -28.96 7.82
N GLU A 550 1.65 -30.01 7.01
CA GLU A 550 1.70 -31.41 7.45
C GLU A 550 3.05 -31.80 8.06
N GLN A 551 4.17 -31.34 7.47
CA GLN A 551 5.52 -31.78 7.84
C GLN A 551 6.18 -30.87 8.89
N PHE A 552 5.80 -29.60 8.95
CA PHE A 552 6.42 -28.57 9.79
C PHE A 552 5.36 -27.73 10.50
N PRO A 553 4.58 -28.31 11.42
CA PRO A 553 3.48 -27.59 12.09
C PRO A 553 3.93 -26.35 12.88
N LEU A 554 5.20 -26.26 13.27
CA LEU A 554 5.80 -25.09 13.92
C LEU A 554 6.10 -23.94 12.94
N TYR A 555 6.18 -24.19 11.63
CA TYR A 555 6.43 -23.14 10.62
C TYR A 555 5.38 -22.03 10.64
N ARG A 556 4.12 -22.37 11.00
CA ARG A 556 3.06 -21.37 11.19
C ARG A 556 3.46 -20.28 12.19
N GLN A 557 4.18 -20.65 13.26
CA GLN A 557 4.61 -19.69 14.27
C GLN A 557 5.78 -18.81 13.81
N LEU A 558 6.52 -19.23 12.77
CA LEU A 558 7.63 -18.47 12.19
C LEU A 558 7.16 -17.53 11.07
N ALA A 559 6.26 -18.01 10.20
CA ALA A 559 5.73 -17.24 9.08
C ALA A 559 4.69 -16.18 9.52
N SER A 560 4.02 -16.38 10.65
CA SER A 560 3.05 -15.42 11.20
C SER A 560 3.07 -15.47 12.74
N PRO A 561 4.12 -14.90 13.37
CA PRO A 561 4.34 -14.95 14.81
C PRO A 561 3.32 -14.10 15.57
N ALA A 562 2.70 -14.67 16.60
CA ALA A 562 1.85 -13.96 17.58
C ALA A 562 2.50 -12.64 18.01
N ILE A 563 1.72 -11.54 18.12
CA ILE A 563 2.21 -10.32 18.78
C ILE A 563 2.60 -10.72 20.21
N PRO A 564 3.88 -10.58 20.59
CA PRO A 564 4.35 -11.03 21.88
C PRO A 564 3.73 -10.19 22.99
N SER A 565 3.61 -10.77 24.18
CA SER A 565 3.31 -10.03 25.40
C SER A 565 4.54 -9.21 25.85
N PRO A 566 4.36 -8.12 26.63
CA PRO A 566 5.48 -7.39 27.20
C PRO A 566 6.48 -8.28 27.97
N ARG A 567 6.00 -9.36 28.58
CA ARG A 567 6.84 -10.34 29.26
C ARG A 567 7.74 -11.12 28.31
N GLU A 568 7.21 -11.55 27.16
CA GLU A 568 7.98 -12.27 26.14
C GLU A 568 9.02 -11.37 25.49
N VAL A 569 8.68 -10.10 25.23
CA VAL A 569 9.63 -9.08 24.76
C VAL A 569 10.73 -8.86 25.79
N GLY A 570 10.38 -8.61 27.05
CA GLY A 570 11.36 -8.41 28.11
C GLY A 570 12.24 -9.63 28.41
N ALA A 571 11.82 -10.85 28.02
CA ALA A 571 12.62 -12.06 28.20
C ALA A 571 13.77 -12.17 27.19
N VAL A 572 13.68 -11.50 26.03
CA VAL A 572 14.74 -11.50 25.01
C VAL A 572 15.64 -10.26 25.06
N LEU A 573 15.29 -9.24 25.84
CA LEU A 573 16.12 -8.04 26.04
C LEU A 573 17.34 -8.34 26.91
N HIS A 574 18.51 -7.88 26.47
CA HIS A 574 19.75 -7.92 27.23
C HIS A 574 19.80 -6.81 28.29
N PRO A 575 20.66 -6.92 29.31
CA PRO A 575 20.95 -5.81 30.21
C PRO A 575 21.43 -4.58 29.43
N GLY A 576 20.90 -3.40 29.78
CA GLY A 576 21.22 -2.13 29.08
C GLY A 576 20.37 -1.86 27.83
N GLU A 577 19.41 -2.73 27.51
CA GLU A 577 18.45 -2.52 26.43
C GLU A 577 17.05 -2.22 26.96
N VAL A 578 16.33 -1.34 26.26
CA VAL A 578 14.90 -1.06 26.49
C VAL A 578 14.18 -1.11 25.15
N TYR A 579 12.97 -1.62 25.13
CA TYR A 579 12.10 -1.58 23.96
C TYR A 579 10.98 -0.56 24.17
N VAL A 580 10.71 0.26 23.16
CA VAL A 580 9.65 1.27 23.16
C VAL A 580 8.87 1.17 21.86
N ASP A 581 7.56 0.95 21.99
CA ASP A 581 6.62 1.11 20.89
C ASP A 581 5.93 2.48 20.99
N LEU A 582 6.11 3.31 19.96
CA LEU A 582 5.51 4.63 19.85
C LEU A 582 4.36 4.61 18.84
N TYR A 583 3.17 4.97 19.33
CA TYR A 583 1.97 5.13 18.53
C TYR A 583 1.52 6.59 18.48
N ALA A 584 1.41 7.17 17.28
CA ALA A 584 0.88 8.50 17.06
C ALA A 584 -0.65 8.45 16.91
N GLY A 585 -1.37 8.80 17.98
CA GLY A 585 -2.83 8.84 17.99
C GLY A 585 -3.40 10.23 17.76
N ARG A 586 -4.69 10.29 17.42
CA ARG A 586 -5.41 11.51 17.07
C ARG A 586 -5.50 12.49 18.22
N ASP A 587 -5.99 12.04 19.38
CA ASP A 587 -6.21 12.89 20.56
C ASP A 587 -4.99 12.94 21.50
N ALA A 588 -4.17 11.90 21.43
CA ALA A 588 -2.89 11.76 22.12
C ALA A 588 -2.10 10.63 21.49
N SER A 589 -0.79 10.69 21.67
CA SER A 589 0.13 9.62 21.31
C SER A 589 0.43 8.77 22.55
N TYR A 590 1.00 7.59 22.35
CA TYR A 590 1.27 6.64 23.42
C TYR A 590 2.66 6.04 23.25
N ALA A 591 3.32 5.79 24.38
CA ALA A 591 4.57 5.06 24.46
C ALA A 591 4.36 3.81 25.33
N PHE A 592 4.76 2.66 24.81
CA PHE A 592 4.73 1.38 25.50
C PHE A 592 6.17 0.92 25.74
N VAL A 593 6.62 1.02 26.99
CA VAL A 593 8.00 0.74 27.39
C VAL A 593 8.10 -0.63 28.02
N VAL A 594 8.96 -1.47 27.49
CA VAL A 594 9.27 -2.82 27.99
C VAL A 594 10.73 -2.87 28.42
N HIS A 595 10.93 -3.29 29.66
CA HIS A 595 12.23 -3.47 30.29
C HIS A 595 12.69 -4.93 30.27
N PRO A 596 14.00 -5.20 30.41
CA PRO A 596 14.51 -6.54 30.64
C PRO A 596 13.81 -7.22 31.83
N GLY A 597 13.44 -8.48 31.66
CA GLY A 597 12.66 -9.24 32.65
C GLY A 597 11.14 -9.01 32.60
N GLY A 598 10.66 -8.11 31.74
CA GLY A 598 9.23 -7.96 31.41
C GLY A 598 8.48 -6.89 32.20
N ALA A 599 9.17 -6.03 32.96
CA ALA A 599 8.52 -4.86 33.55
C ALA A 599 8.02 -3.93 32.43
N PHE A 600 6.81 -3.40 32.58
CA PHE A 600 6.07 -2.78 31.48
C PHE A 600 5.35 -1.51 31.93
N ARG A 601 5.36 -0.48 31.07
CA ARG A 601 4.69 0.80 31.29
C ARG A 601 4.02 1.28 30.01
N ALA A 602 2.74 1.63 30.09
CA ALA A 602 2.03 2.38 29.07
C ALA A 602 1.92 3.85 29.50
N ILE A 603 2.34 4.77 28.64
CA ILE A 603 2.47 6.20 28.95
C ILE A 603 1.73 6.99 27.87
N ARG A 604 0.79 7.83 28.30
CA ARG A 604 0.10 8.78 27.40
C ARG A 604 0.99 10.00 27.17
N LEU A 605 1.25 10.31 25.91
CA LEU A 605 2.02 11.47 25.46
C LEU A 605 1.05 12.59 25.08
N ALA A 606 1.27 13.79 25.61
CA ALA A 606 0.42 14.97 25.38
C ALA A 606 0.69 15.63 24.03
N VAL A 607 0.70 14.84 22.95
CA VAL A 607 0.94 15.28 21.57
C VAL A 607 0.05 14.49 20.62
N THR A 608 -0.50 15.15 19.60
CA THR A 608 -1.37 14.53 18.60
C THR A 608 -0.60 14.17 17.34
N HIS A 609 -1.14 13.23 16.56
CA HIS A 609 -0.67 12.88 15.23
C HIS A 609 -0.46 14.12 14.34
N GLU A 610 -1.43 15.04 14.30
CA GLU A 610 -1.36 16.26 13.48
C GLU A 610 -0.23 17.22 13.92
N THR A 611 -0.01 17.33 15.24
CA THR A 611 1.09 18.12 15.78
C THR A 611 2.43 17.50 15.40
N LEU A 612 2.56 16.17 15.51
CA LEU A 612 3.76 15.44 15.13
C LEU A 612 4.04 15.56 13.63
N LYS A 613 3.02 15.39 12.77
CA LYS A 613 3.12 15.56 11.32
C LYS A 613 3.76 16.91 10.96
N THR A 614 3.26 17.99 11.56
CA THR A 614 3.80 19.34 11.35
C THR A 614 5.25 19.47 11.82
N GLN A 615 5.56 18.98 13.02
CA GLN A 615 6.90 19.07 13.60
C GLN A 615 7.93 18.24 12.84
N ILE A 616 7.54 17.05 12.37
CA ILE A 616 8.38 16.16 11.58
C ILE A 616 8.66 16.76 10.22
N ALA A 617 7.63 17.28 9.54
CA ALA A 617 7.81 17.97 8.26
C ALA A 617 8.78 19.16 8.40
N ALA A 618 8.67 19.94 9.47
CA ALA A 618 9.59 21.05 9.74
C ALA A 618 11.04 20.56 9.98
N LEU A 619 11.22 19.50 10.76
CA LEU A 619 12.54 18.93 11.03
C LEU A 619 13.18 18.33 9.76
N ARG A 620 12.38 17.65 8.93
CA ARG A 620 12.86 16.96 7.74
C ARG A 620 13.14 17.89 6.56
N ALA A 621 12.49 19.05 6.48
CA ALA A 621 12.53 19.94 5.32
C ALA A 621 13.96 20.24 4.80
N SER A 622 14.92 20.49 5.70
CA SER A 622 16.31 20.75 5.29
C SER A 622 17.04 19.52 4.74
N PHE A 623 16.73 18.34 5.27
CA PHE A 623 17.34 17.07 4.84
C PHE A 623 16.75 16.62 3.51
N ASP A 624 15.42 16.70 3.37
CA ASP A 624 14.68 16.30 2.16
C ASP A 624 15.01 17.20 0.95
N ALA A 625 15.43 18.44 1.19
CA ALA A 625 15.96 19.32 0.14
C ALA A 625 17.24 18.77 -0.50
N GLY A 626 18.01 17.92 0.20
CA GLY A 626 19.20 17.26 -0.31
C GLY A 626 20.38 18.21 -0.57
N VAL A 627 20.41 19.37 0.08
CA VAL A 627 21.49 20.37 -0.07
C VAL A 627 22.36 20.39 1.20
N PRO A 628 23.59 19.85 1.18
CA PRO A 628 24.49 19.90 2.33
C PRO A 628 24.89 21.34 2.71
N PRO A 629 25.10 21.63 4.01
CA PRO A 629 25.68 22.89 4.46
C PRO A 629 27.15 22.99 4.04
N THR A 630 27.60 24.17 3.64
CA THR A 630 28.96 24.36 3.08
C THR A 630 29.91 25.07 4.04
N GLN A 631 29.40 25.73 5.07
CA GLN A 631 30.20 26.48 6.04
C GLN A 631 30.10 25.89 7.46
N PRO A 632 31.19 25.89 8.25
CA PRO A 632 31.16 25.49 9.65
C PRO A 632 30.13 26.27 10.48
N GLY A 633 29.27 25.55 11.22
CA GLY A 633 28.28 26.13 12.13
C GLY A 633 27.02 26.69 11.46
N GLU A 634 26.92 26.62 10.13
CA GLU A 634 25.71 26.95 9.37
C GLU A 634 24.57 25.98 9.72
N LEU A 635 23.35 26.47 9.91
CA LEU A 635 22.17 25.61 10.12
C LEU A 635 21.55 25.11 8.81
N ALA A 636 21.73 25.82 7.68
CA ALA A 636 21.20 25.45 6.36
C ALA A 636 19.71 25.02 6.38
N GLY A 637 18.89 25.73 7.16
CA GLY A 637 17.46 25.42 7.33
C GLY A 637 17.12 24.34 8.35
N PHE A 638 18.11 23.69 8.98
CA PHE A 638 17.89 22.72 10.05
C PHE A 638 17.22 23.39 11.26
N ASP A 639 16.02 22.93 11.60
CA ASP A 639 15.20 23.50 12.66
C ASP A 639 15.49 22.81 14.01
N LEU A 640 16.42 23.40 14.77
CA LEU A 640 16.74 22.98 16.14
C LEU A 640 15.54 23.06 17.10
N ASN A 641 14.57 23.94 16.85
CA ASN A 641 13.38 24.04 17.70
C ASN A 641 12.40 22.90 17.40
N ALA A 642 12.26 22.50 16.13
CA ALA A 642 11.51 21.31 15.76
C ALA A 642 12.13 20.05 16.37
N ALA A 643 13.45 19.91 16.31
CA ALA A 643 14.19 18.82 16.98
C ALA A 643 13.92 18.79 18.49
N ALA A 644 13.99 19.94 19.17
CA ALA A 644 13.68 20.06 20.60
C ALA A 644 12.21 19.77 20.93
N ALA A 645 11.30 20.18 20.05
CA ALA A 645 9.87 19.96 20.22
C ALA A 645 9.53 18.47 20.15
N LEU A 646 10.09 17.75 19.17
CA LEU A 646 9.90 16.31 19.02
C LEU A 646 10.51 15.54 20.19
N TYR A 647 11.72 15.89 20.64
CA TYR A 647 12.30 15.29 21.85
C TYR A 647 11.37 15.45 23.05
N ARG A 648 10.89 16.67 23.31
CA ARG A 648 10.01 16.97 24.44
C ARG A 648 8.66 16.27 24.34
N ALA A 649 8.16 16.05 23.13
CA ALA A 649 6.87 15.40 22.89
C ALA A 649 6.95 13.87 23.03
N LEU A 650 8.03 13.26 22.53
CA LEU A 650 8.15 11.80 22.40
C LEU A 650 9.07 11.16 23.43
N ILE A 651 10.23 11.76 23.71
CA ILE A 651 11.32 11.14 24.48
C ILE A 651 11.36 11.63 25.92
N ALA A 652 11.28 12.94 26.15
CA ALA A 652 11.33 13.51 27.50
C ALA A 652 10.31 12.90 28.49
N PRO A 653 9.05 12.59 28.10
CA PRO A 653 8.07 11.98 29.01
C PRO A 653 8.45 10.57 29.48
N ILE A 654 9.35 9.89 28.75
CA ILE A 654 9.76 8.51 28.99
C ILE A 654 11.26 8.39 29.33
N GLU A 655 12.00 9.51 29.42
CA GLU A 655 13.44 9.52 29.65
C GLU A 655 13.85 8.81 30.95
N ALA A 656 13.01 8.90 31.99
CA ALA A 656 13.25 8.21 33.27
C ALA A 656 13.23 6.67 33.15
N GLU A 657 12.55 6.13 32.13
CA GLU A 657 12.51 4.70 31.85
C GLU A 657 13.77 4.21 31.14
N PHE A 658 14.68 5.11 30.72
CA PHE A 658 15.95 4.74 30.09
C PHE A 658 17.12 4.69 31.06
N ALA A 659 16.86 4.80 32.38
CA ALA A 659 17.91 4.83 33.38
C ALA A 659 18.78 3.55 33.34
N GLY A 660 20.03 3.70 32.91
CA GLY A 660 20.99 2.59 32.76
C GLY A 660 20.88 1.81 31.44
N ALA A 661 20.11 2.32 30.48
CA ALA A 661 20.04 1.78 29.12
C ALA A 661 21.01 2.51 28.18
N ASP A 662 21.81 1.74 27.46
CA ASP A 662 22.71 2.24 26.41
C ASP A 662 22.04 2.18 25.02
N THR A 663 21.06 1.28 24.85
CA THR A 663 20.34 1.04 23.59
C THR A 663 18.83 1.06 23.81
N VAL A 664 18.12 1.83 22.98
CA VAL A 664 16.65 1.91 22.97
C VAL A 664 16.15 1.43 21.62
N TYR A 665 15.53 0.24 21.60
CA TYR A 665 14.80 -0.25 20.44
C TYR A 665 13.49 0.53 20.29
N LEU A 666 13.35 1.28 19.20
CA LEU A 666 12.17 2.06 18.86
C LEU A 666 11.38 1.32 17.76
N ALA A 667 10.16 0.92 18.08
CA ALA A 667 9.16 0.52 17.09
C ALA A 667 8.28 1.72 16.74
N THR A 668 8.21 2.03 15.45
CA THR A 668 7.48 3.16 14.89
C THR A 668 6.82 2.78 13.56
N SER A 669 5.70 3.42 13.23
CA SER A 669 5.07 3.33 11.90
C SER A 669 4.56 4.69 11.44
N GLY A 670 4.20 4.73 10.16
CA GLY A 670 3.67 5.91 9.48
C GLY A 670 4.57 7.11 9.67
N LEU A 671 4.01 8.26 10.07
CA LEU A 671 4.82 9.48 10.21
C LEU A 671 5.98 9.32 11.20
N LEU A 672 5.84 8.50 12.24
CA LEU A 672 6.89 8.31 13.25
C LEU A 672 8.11 7.56 12.68
N ALA A 673 7.91 6.74 11.64
CA ALA A 673 8.99 6.09 10.91
C ALA A 673 9.85 7.08 10.09
N SER A 674 9.40 8.32 9.93
CA SER A 674 10.20 9.38 9.28
C SER A 674 10.96 10.26 10.27
N VAL A 675 10.86 10.02 11.59
CA VAL A 675 11.57 10.81 12.61
C VAL A 675 13.06 10.45 12.64
N PRO A 676 13.97 11.41 12.40
CA PRO A 676 15.40 11.21 12.63
C PRO A 676 15.70 11.35 14.13
N PHE A 677 15.60 10.25 14.87
CA PHE A 677 15.76 10.26 16.33
C PHE A 677 17.17 10.70 16.78
N ASP A 678 18.19 10.41 15.98
CA ASP A 678 19.60 10.72 16.27
C ASP A 678 19.90 12.22 16.32
N VAL A 679 19.13 13.03 15.59
CA VAL A 679 19.34 14.49 15.50
C VAL A 679 18.48 15.26 16.50
N LEU A 680 17.73 14.57 17.37
CA LEU A 680 16.92 15.22 18.39
C LEU A 680 17.81 15.89 19.44
N VAL A 681 17.41 17.10 19.86
CA VAL A 681 18.10 17.85 20.90
C VAL A 681 17.25 17.90 22.16
N THR A 682 17.88 17.79 23.32
CA THR A 682 17.16 17.65 24.60
C THR A 682 16.53 18.96 25.09
N GLN A 683 16.93 20.08 24.49
CA GLN A 683 16.45 21.43 24.82
C GLN A 683 16.60 22.37 23.61
N PRO A 684 15.80 23.45 23.51
CA PRO A 684 15.92 24.42 22.43
C PRO A 684 17.32 25.05 22.36
N ALA A 685 17.82 25.23 21.14
CA ALA A 685 19.13 25.83 20.86
C ALA A 685 19.06 26.73 19.62
N SER A 686 19.93 27.75 19.56
CA SER A 686 20.03 28.68 18.43
C SER A 686 21.27 28.45 17.55
N SER A 687 22.15 27.54 17.95
CA SER A 687 23.36 27.15 17.20
C SER A 687 23.70 25.68 17.45
N LEU A 688 24.41 25.06 16.51
CA LEU A 688 24.90 23.68 16.65
C LEU A 688 25.81 23.50 17.87
N SER A 689 26.58 24.52 18.23
CA SER A 689 27.48 24.49 19.39
C SER A 689 26.76 24.55 20.74
N GLY A 690 25.54 25.12 20.77
CA GLY A 690 24.70 25.19 21.96
C GLY A 690 23.70 24.04 22.08
N ALA A 691 23.63 23.16 21.09
CA ALA A 691 22.72 22.02 21.07
C ALA A 691 23.24 20.91 22.01
N SER A 692 22.32 20.28 22.75
CA SER A 692 22.57 19.09 23.56
C SER A 692 21.87 17.92 22.89
N TRP A 693 22.63 16.98 22.33
CA TRP A 693 22.09 15.95 21.44
C TRP A 693 21.65 14.72 22.25
N TRP A 694 20.51 14.13 21.91
CA TRP A 694 20.04 12.94 22.62
C TRP A 694 21.00 11.75 22.45
N ILE A 695 21.59 11.61 21.27
CA ILE A 695 22.56 10.57 20.93
C ILE A 695 23.82 10.56 21.81
N GLU A 696 24.11 11.67 22.52
CA GLU A 696 25.20 11.72 23.51
C GLU A 696 24.88 10.90 24.77
N LYS A 697 23.59 10.63 25.04
CA LYS A 697 23.10 9.90 26.22
C LYS A 697 22.74 8.46 25.92
N THR A 698 22.01 8.22 24.83
CA THR A 698 21.40 6.92 24.53
C THR A 698 21.29 6.76 23.02
N LEU A 699 21.48 5.54 22.51
CA LEU A 699 21.31 5.28 21.08
C LEU A 699 19.92 4.72 20.76
N PRO A 700 19.14 5.40 19.91
CA PRO A 700 17.96 4.79 19.29
C PRO A 700 18.36 3.77 18.22
N VAL A 701 17.69 2.61 18.24
CA VAL A 701 17.80 1.57 17.22
C VAL A 701 16.41 1.29 16.69
N ARG A 702 16.24 1.21 15.37
CA ARG A 702 14.93 0.93 14.81
C ARG A 702 14.64 -0.55 14.74
N ILE A 703 13.42 -0.91 15.12
CA ILE A 703 12.92 -2.26 14.96
C ILE A 703 11.47 -2.22 14.47
N PRO A 704 11.11 -2.95 13.41
CA PRO A 704 9.75 -2.90 12.86
C PRO A 704 8.65 -3.32 13.83
N SER A 705 8.93 -4.29 14.70
CA SER A 705 7.99 -4.71 15.74
C SER A 705 8.69 -5.49 16.84
N ALA A 706 7.99 -5.70 17.95
CA ALA A 706 8.43 -6.59 19.01
C ALA A 706 8.50 -8.05 18.54
N ALA A 707 7.61 -8.48 17.64
CA ALA A 707 7.60 -9.85 17.11
C ALA A 707 8.90 -10.16 16.34
N ALA A 708 9.39 -9.20 15.54
CA ALA A 708 10.66 -9.34 14.83
C ALA A 708 11.84 -9.53 15.81
N LEU A 709 11.90 -8.72 16.88
CA LEU A 709 12.95 -8.83 17.89
C LEU A 709 12.93 -10.19 18.60
N VAL A 710 11.75 -10.61 19.05
CA VAL A 710 11.56 -11.89 19.75
C VAL A 710 11.93 -13.05 18.85
N LEU A 711 11.49 -13.06 17.59
CA LEU A 711 11.85 -14.12 16.64
C LEU A 711 13.36 -14.19 16.39
N ALA A 712 14.00 -13.05 16.10
CA ALA A 712 15.43 -12.98 15.80
C ALA A 712 16.29 -13.56 16.93
N ARG A 713 15.88 -13.33 18.18
CA ARG A 713 16.62 -13.77 19.37
C ARG A 713 16.23 -15.15 19.89
N THR A 714 15.00 -15.59 19.65
CA THR A 714 14.54 -16.93 20.05
C THR A 714 15.10 -18.02 19.14
N TYR A 715 15.32 -17.70 17.85
CA TYR A 715 15.80 -18.65 16.85
C TYR A 715 17.11 -18.15 16.19
N PRO A 716 18.23 -18.08 16.94
CA PRO A 716 19.48 -17.58 16.40
C PRO A 716 20.02 -18.53 15.32
N ALA A 717 20.24 -18.00 14.12
CA ALA A 717 20.89 -18.74 13.05
C ALA A 717 22.43 -18.74 13.23
N PRO A 718 23.15 -19.77 12.74
CA PRO A 718 24.61 -19.77 12.74
C PRO A 718 25.16 -18.57 11.97
N HIS A 719 26.22 -17.94 12.47
CA HIS A 719 26.87 -16.85 11.74
C HIS A 719 27.57 -17.36 10.48
N ALA A 720 27.49 -16.56 9.41
CA ALA A 720 28.25 -16.77 8.19
C ALA A 720 29.77 -16.70 8.45
N GLN A 721 30.54 -17.49 7.68
CA GLN A 721 31.98 -17.69 7.91
C GLN A 721 32.86 -16.64 7.23
N ARG A 722 32.44 -16.12 6.08
CA ARG A 722 33.21 -15.11 5.34
C ARG A 722 32.94 -13.74 5.95
N PRO A 723 33.98 -12.94 6.29
CA PRO A 723 33.75 -11.69 7.01
C PRO A 723 32.96 -10.64 6.22
N LEU A 724 33.19 -10.53 4.92
CA LEU A 724 32.63 -9.48 4.06
C LEU A 724 32.55 -9.95 2.59
N LEU A 725 31.50 -9.51 1.90
CA LEU A 725 31.48 -9.31 0.44
C LEU A 725 30.98 -7.89 0.15
N ALA A 726 31.69 -7.13 -0.67
CA ALA A 726 31.37 -5.73 -0.96
C ALA A 726 31.27 -5.47 -2.47
N PHE A 727 30.31 -4.62 -2.84
CA PHE A 727 30.13 -4.06 -4.17
C PHE A 727 30.29 -2.54 -4.07
N ALA A 728 31.34 -1.99 -4.67
CA ALA A 728 31.70 -0.58 -4.54
C ALA A 728 32.15 0.03 -5.86
N ASP A 729 31.97 1.33 -6.03
CA ASP A 729 32.32 2.09 -7.25
C ASP A 729 32.00 1.36 -8.57
N PRO A 730 30.72 1.06 -8.86
CA PRO A 730 30.35 0.38 -10.09
C PRO A 730 30.64 1.23 -11.34
N SER A 731 31.06 0.59 -12.43
CA SER A 731 31.25 1.25 -13.72
C SER A 731 29.91 1.45 -14.43
N PHE A 732 29.38 2.68 -14.44
CA PHE A 732 28.11 3.02 -15.10
C PHE A 732 28.26 3.28 -16.61
N ASP A 733 29.48 3.52 -17.09
CA ASP A 733 29.81 3.63 -18.52
C ASP A 733 30.14 2.28 -19.17
N GLY A 734 30.29 1.22 -18.36
CA GLY A 734 30.67 -0.12 -18.82
C GLY A 734 32.15 -0.24 -19.18
N LEU A 735 32.97 0.76 -18.83
CA LEU A 735 34.40 0.78 -19.06
C LEU A 735 35.15 0.63 -17.73
N ASP A 736 36.17 -0.22 -17.70
CA ASP A 736 37.06 -0.29 -16.55
C ASP A 736 37.90 1.00 -16.48
N ALA A 737 37.66 1.82 -15.46
CA ALA A 737 38.54 2.94 -15.12
C ALA A 737 39.83 2.41 -14.48
N GLU A 738 40.98 3.08 -14.73
CA GLU A 738 42.16 2.86 -13.90
C GLU A 738 41.84 3.22 -12.44
N PRO A 739 42.37 2.50 -11.42
CA PRO A 739 42.12 2.84 -10.03
C PRO A 739 42.50 4.30 -9.80
N PRO A 740 41.63 5.12 -9.17
CA PRO A 740 41.94 6.52 -8.95
C PRO A 740 43.26 6.68 -8.19
N GLU A 741 44.12 7.59 -8.64
CA GLU A 741 45.27 8.02 -7.82
C GLU A 741 44.75 8.56 -6.48
N GLN A 742 45.45 8.25 -5.38
CA GLN A 742 45.12 8.77 -4.05
C GLN A 742 45.07 10.30 -4.09
N GLY A 743 43.86 10.88 -4.04
CA GLY A 743 43.64 12.33 -4.07
C GLY A 743 42.85 12.88 -5.26
N ALA A 744 42.10 12.06 -6.01
CA ALA A 744 41.14 12.55 -6.99
C ALA A 744 40.17 13.58 -6.36
N PRO A 745 39.83 14.69 -7.06
CA PRO A 745 38.97 15.73 -6.52
C PRO A 745 37.59 15.17 -6.18
N ALA A 746 37.08 15.56 -5.01
CA ALA A 746 35.78 15.14 -4.48
C ALA A 746 34.66 15.36 -5.51
N ALA A 747 33.75 14.40 -5.60
CA ALA A 747 32.51 14.57 -6.34
C ALA A 747 31.79 15.83 -5.84
N THR A 748 31.37 16.71 -6.76
CA THR A 748 30.65 17.94 -6.41
C THR A 748 29.25 17.61 -5.87
N LEU A 749 28.55 18.59 -5.27
CA LEU A 749 27.14 18.51 -4.84
C LEU A 749 26.16 17.86 -5.87
N ALA A 750 26.54 17.79 -7.14
CA ALA A 750 25.82 17.10 -8.20
C ALA A 750 25.84 15.55 -8.09
N ALA A 751 26.67 14.99 -7.22
CA ALA A 751 26.86 13.54 -7.03
C ALA A 751 25.99 12.94 -5.91
N SER A 752 25.16 13.72 -5.22
CA SER A 752 24.24 13.22 -4.18
C SER A 752 22.99 12.54 -4.75
N ARG A 753 22.78 12.61 -6.07
CA ARG A 753 21.69 11.94 -6.79
C ARG A 753 22.28 11.02 -7.85
N ALA A 754 21.57 9.93 -8.14
CA ALA A 754 21.96 9.02 -9.23
C ALA A 754 21.98 9.74 -10.59
N PHE A 755 21.15 10.78 -10.78
CA PHE A 755 20.99 11.47 -12.06
C PHE A 755 21.08 13.01 -11.93
N PRO A 756 21.87 13.68 -12.78
CA PRO A 756 21.85 15.13 -12.91
C PRO A 756 20.51 15.61 -13.51
N LEU A 757 19.90 16.64 -12.91
CA LEU A 757 18.68 17.28 -13.43
C LEU A 757 19.00 18.14 -14.68
N ASP A 758 18.93 17.56 -15.88
CA ASP A 758 18.92 18.33 -17.13
C ASP A 758 17.49 18.45 -17.68
N ALA A 759 16.88 19.63 -17.49
CA ALA A 759 15.49 19.95 -17.86
C ALA A 759 15.20 20.04 -19.38
N GLY A 760 15.89 19.29 -20.23
CA GLY A 760 15.80 19.45 -21.69
C GLY A 760 15.91 18.18 -22.55
N THR A 761 16.16 17.00 -21.97
CA THR A 761 16.30 15.75 -22.75
C THR A 761 15.13 14.80 -22.51
N ARG A 762 14.55 14.27 -23.59
CA ARG A 762 13.39 13.35 -23.56
C ARG A 762 13.76 11.88 -23.34
N ALA A 763 15.05 11.53 -23.32
CA ALA A 763 15.52 10.15 -23.21
C ALA A 763 16.46 9.99 -22.01
N PHE A 764 16.22 8.94 -21.23
CA PHE A 764 17.04 8.52 -20.09
C PHE A 764 18.35 7.88 -20.58
N ASP A 765 19.49 8.24 -19.96
CA ASP A 765 20.82 7.69 -20.28
C ASP A 765 21.55 7.26 -18.99
N TYR A 766 21.75 5.94 -18.83
CA TYR A 766 22.38 5.35 -17.65
C TYR A 766 23.88 5.65 -17.55
N HIS A 767 24.55 5.96 -18.67
CA HIS A 767 25.98 6.27 -18.69
C HIS A 767 26.32 7.62 -18.04
N ARG A 768 25.29 8.41 -17.70
CA ARG A 768 25.43 9.73 -17.06
C ARG A 768 25.38 9.68 -15.53
N VAL A 769 25.22 8.48 -14.94
CA VAL A 769 25.33 8.31 -13.49
C VAL A 769 26.75 8.64 -13.05
N ALA A 770 26.90 9.49 -12.04
CA ALA A 770 28.21 9.93 -11.57
C ALA A 770 28.98 8.76 -10.89
N PRO A 771 30.26 8.51 -11.21
CA PRO A 771 31.08 7.55 -10.47
C PRO A 771 31.32 8.01 -9.03
N LEU A 772 31.59 7.05 -8.13
CA LEU A 772 31.79 7.29 -6.69
C LEU A 772 33.10 6.64 -6.20
N PRO A 773 34.27 7.07 -6.71
CA PRO A 773 35.56 6.40 -6.45
C PRO A 773 35.91 6.29 -4.96
N GLU A 774 35.46 7.22 -4.13
CA GLU A 774 35.61 7.22 -2.68
C GLU A 774 34.99 5.98 -2.00
N THR A 775 33.93 5.40 -2.58
CA THR A 775 33.27 4.19 -2.05
C THR A 775 34.15 2.95 -2.16
N LEU A 776 35.09 2.92 -3.11
CA LEU A 776 36.09 1.85 -3.18
C LEU A 776 37.06 1.91 -1.99
N ALA A 777 37.45 3.12 -1.56
CA ALA A 777 38.30 3.30 -0.39
C ALA A 777 37.57 2.90 0.91
N GLU A 778 36.30 3.29 1.02
CA GLU A 778 35.39 2.85 2.10
C GLU A 778 35.33 1.32 2.21
N ALA A 779 34.98 0.63 1.11
CA ALA A 779 34.83 -0.82 1.11
C ALA A 779 36.13 -1.55 1.47
N ARG A 780 37.29 -1.03 1.01
CA ARG A 780 38.61 -1.58 1.38
C ARG A 780 38.95 -1.35 2.85
N SER A 781 38.56 -0.20 3.43
CA SER A 781 38.76 0.06 4.86
C SER A 781 37.93 -0.91 5.72
N ILE A 782 36.66 -1.09 5.36
CA ILE A 782 35.76 -2.05 6.05
C ILE A 782 36.31 -3.48 5.92
N ALA A 783 36.79 -3.87 4.74
CA ALA A 783 37.44 -5.17 4.54
C ALA A 783 38.64 -5.35 5.47
N ALA A 784 39.50 -4.33 5.59
CA ALA A 784 40.64 -4.37 6.50
C ALA A 784 40.22 -4.46 7.98
N ALA A 785 39.24 -3.67 8.42
CA ALA A 785 38.72 -3.68 9.79
C ALA A 785 38.13 -5.05 10.17
N LEU A 786 37.46 -5.72 9.23
CA LEU A 786 36.85 -7.05 9.44
C LEU A 786 37.83 -8.21 9.20
N GLY A 787 39.07 -7.96 8.78
CA GLY A 787 40.02 -9.00 8.40
C GLY A 787 39.61 -9.80 7.15
N ALA A 788 38.81 -9.19 6.27
CA ALA A 788 38.40 -9.77 5.00
C ALA A 788 39.51 -9.64 3.95
N PRO A 789 39.64 -10.60 3.02
CA PRO A 789 40.61 -10.50 1.93
C PRO A 789 40.17 -9.41 0.94
N GLN A 790 41.13 -8.70 0.34
CA GLN A 790 40.83 -7.55 -0.53
C GLN A 790 40.09 -7.93 -1.83
N ASP A 791 40.16 -9.21 -2.24
CA ASP A 791 39.39 -9.74 -3.37
C ASP A 791 37.89 -9.92 -3.07
N SER A 792 37.48 -9.79 -1.80
CA SER A 792 36.07 -9.71 -1.41
C SER A 792 35.42 -8.37 -1.77
N VAL A 793 36.17 -7.42 -2.30
CA VAL A 793 35.67 -6.13 -2.82
C VAL A 793 35.57 -6.22 -4.36
N LEU A 794 34.34 -6.35 -4.84
CA LEU A 794 33.98 -6.26 -6.25
C LEU A 794 33.75 -4.79 -6.60
N TRP A 795 34.35 -4.33 -7.70
CA TRP A 795 34.32 -2.93 -8.12
C TRP A 795 34.42 -2.78 -9.63
N GLY A 796 34.13 -1.57 -10.15
CA GLY A 796 34.13 -1.29 -11.58
C GLY A 796 33.09 -2.15 -12.29
N THR A 797 33.46 -2.79 -13.41
CA THR A 797 32.57 -3.70 -14.15
C THR A 797 32.20 -4.97 -13.37
N ARG A 798 32.95 -5.33 -12.32
CA ARG A 798 32.66 -6.51 -11.48
C ARG A 798 31.60 -6.25 -10.41
N ALA A 799 31.32 -4.99 -10.08
CA ALA A 799 30.23 -4.61 -9.18
C ALA A 799 28.89 -4.58 -9.93
N SER A 800 28.53 -5.69 -10.57
CA SER A 800 27.39 -5.79 -11.48
C SER A 800 26.19 -6.52 -10.87
N ARG A 801 24.99 -6.26 -11.40
CA ARG A 801 23.78 -6.97 -10.99
C ARG A 801 23.93 -8.46 -11.18
N SER A 802 24.44 -8.91 -12.32
CA SER A 802 24.68 -10.33 -12.57
C SER A 802 25.64 -10.96 -11.55
N ALA A 803 26.64 -10.24 -11.08
CA ALA A 803 27.55 -10.73 -10.04
C ALA A 803 26.82 -10.94 -8.71
N VAL A 804 25.95 -10.00 -8.31
CA VAL A 804 25.11 -10.14 -7.11
C VAL A 804 24.18 -11.34 -7.23
N MET A 805 23.46 -11.45 -8.35
CA MET A 805 22.46 -12.51 -8.57
C MET A 805 23.07 -13.92 -8.65
N LYS A 806 24.35 -14.03 -9.01
CA LYS A 806 25.07 -15.31 -9.08
C LYS A 806 25.78 -15.68 -7.77
N ALA A 807 25.98 -14.72 -6.86
CA ALA A 807 26.67 -14.95 -5.62
C ALA A 807 25.79 -15.72 -4.62
N ASP A 808 26.37 -16.70 -3.92
CA ASP A 808 25.77 -17.27 -2.72
C ASP A 808 26.15 -16.41 -1.52
N LEU A 809 25.28 -15.45 -1.19
CA LEU A 809 25.49 -14.49 -0.10
C LEU A 809 25.17 -15.08 1.28
N SER A 810 24.76 -16.35 1.37
CA SER A 810 24.46 -17.02 2.65
C SER A 810 25.72 -17.34 3.47
N SER A 811 26.89 -17.22 2.85
CA SER A 811 28.19 -17.45 3.49
C SER A 811 28.89 -16.17 3.95
N ASP A 812 28.33 -14.99 3.66
CA ASP A 812 28.93 -13.69 3.94
C ASP A 812 28.25 -13.01 5.14
N ARG A 813 29.05 -12.70 6.16
CA ARG A 813 28.58 -12.12 7.43
C ARG A 813 28.18 -10.67 7.28
N VAL A 814 28.92 -9.93 6.47
CA VAL A 814 28.62 -8.55 6.09
C VAL A 814 28.49 -8.49 4.57
N VAL A 815 27.42 -7.87 4.07
CA VAL A 815 27.25 -7.57 2.65
C VAL A 815 27.16 -6.06 2.49
N LEU A 816 28.08 -5.46 1.74
CA LEU A 816 28.15 -4.02 1.54
C LEU A 816 27.79 -3.65 0.09
N PHE A 817 26.86 -2.72 -0.06
CA PHE A 817 26.59 -2.01 -1.31
C PHE A 817 26.92 -0.53 -1.12
N ALA A 818 27.97 -0.07 -1.78
CA ALA A 818 28.41 1.33 -1.76
C ALA A 818 28.27 1.92 -3.17
N THR A 819 27.12 2.52 -3.43
CA THR A 819 26.67 2.94 -4.78
C THR A 819 25.51 3.93 -4.68
N HIS A 820 24.88 4.27 -5.81
CA HIS A 820 23.66 5.09 -5.84
C HIS A 820 22.39 4.28 -5.53
N GLY A 821 21.52 4.85 -4.70
CA GLY A 821 20.14 4.41 -4.54
C GLY A 821 19.24 5.09 -5.58
N ILE A 822 18.24 4.37 -6.08
CA ILE A 822 17.23 4.89 -7.01
C ILE A 822 15.86 4.85 -6.31
N SER A 823 15.21 6.00 -6.22
CA SER A 823 13.85 6.13 -5.70
C SER A 823 12.78 5.95 -6.81
N PRO A 824 11.57 5.46 -6.48
CA PRO A 824 10.47 5.41 -7.45
C PRO A 824 10.18 6.80 -8.03
N GLY A 825 10.04 6.90 -9.35
CA GLY A 825 9.75 8.16 -10.03
C GLY A 825 10.97 9.08 -10.25
N GLU A 826 12.15 8.78 -9.67
CA GLU A 826 13.39 9.52 -9.93
C GLU A 826 13.82 9.43 -11.40
N VAL A 827 13.54 8.27 -12.02
CA VAL A 827 13.82 7.99 -13.42
C VAL A 827 12.51 7.97 -14.23
N PRO A 828 12.41 8.73 -15.34
CA PRO A 828 11.23 8.70 -16.21
C PRO A 828 10.89 7.27 -16.68
N GLY A 829 9.64 6.85 -16.50
CA GLY A 829 9.18 5.50 -16.87
C GLY A 829 9.62 4.37 -15.92
N TRP A 830 10.43 4.65 -14.89
CA TRP A 830 10.84 3.67 -13.88
C TRP A 830 10.13 3.95 -12.54
N ARG A 831 9.59 2.90 -11.94
CA ARG A 831 8.75 2.99 -10.73
C ARG A 831 9.18 2.04 -9.61
N LYS A 832 10.39 1.48 -9.70
CA LYS A 832 10.94 0.54 -8.70
C LYS A 832 12.08 1.16 -7.93
N SER A 833 12.14 0.92 -6.62
CA SER A 833 13.34 1.19 -5.83
C SER A 833 14.46 0.21 -6.21
N GLY A 834 15.70 0.68 -6.23
CA GLY A 834 16.85 -0.15 -6.62
C GLY A 834 18.20 0.43 -6.21
N LEU A 835 19.23 -0.37 -6.39
CA LEU A 835 20.64 0.04 -6.29
C LEU A 835 21.24 0.05 -7.70
N ALA A 836 21.83 1.17 -8.09
CA ALA A 836 22.54 1.28 -9.36
C ALA A 836 23.81 0.43 -9.29
N LEU A 837 24.02 -0.46 -10.25
CA LEU A 837 25.22 -1.29 -10.38
C LEU A 837 25.85 -1.08 -11.76
N ALA A 838 26.94 -1.80 -12.02
CA ALA A 838 27.69 -1.67 -13.26
C ALA A 838 26.79 -1.90 -14.48
N TYR A 839 27.02 -1.12 -15.53
CA TYR A 839 26.26 -1.22 -16.77
C TYR A 839 26.57 -2.53 -17.50
N GLU A 840 25.52 -3.32 -17.80
CA GLU A 840 25.65 -4.64 -18.45
C GLU A 840 25.10 -4.70 -19.90
N GLY A 841 24.84 -3.56 -20.55
CA GLY A 841 24.58 -3.50 -22.01
C GLY A 841 23.12 -3.35 -22.46
N HIS A 842 22.14 -3.47 -21.56
CA HIS A 842 20.71 -3.48 -21.92
C HIS A 842 19.86 -2.47 -21.12
N GLY A 843 20.50 -1.45 -20.54
CA GLY A 843 19.81 -0.37 -19.81
C GLY A 843 19.51 -0.70 -18.34
N LEU A 844 18.47 -0.07 -17.78
CA LEU A 844 18.13 -0.14 -16.35
C LEU A 844 17.84 -1.55 -15.84
N ALA A 845 17.14 -2.37 -16.63
CA ALA A 845 16.69 -3.69 -16.19
C ALA A 845 17.85 -4.62 -15.80
N ASP A 846 18.99 -4.50 -16.48
CA ASP A 846 20.17 -5.32 -16.23
C ASP A 846 21.23 -4.62 -15.39
N SER A 847 21.10 -3.31 -15.16
CA SER A 847 22.10 -2.52 -14.43
C SER A 847 21.62 -2.09 -13.03
N VAL A 848 20.35 -2.28 -12.69
CA VAL A 848 19.78 -1.90 -11.39
C VAL A 848 19.34 -3.13 -10.62
N LEU A 849 19.90 -3.33 -9.43
CA LEU A 849 19.42 -4.35 -8.49
C LEU A 849 18.14 -3.87 -7.81
N THR A 850 17.00 -4.42 -8.22
CA THR A 850 15.68 -3.99 -7.73
C THR A 850 15.30 -4.70 -6.43
N ALA A 851 14.34 -4.14 -5.68
CA ALA A 851 13.74 -4.84 -4.52
C ALA A 851 13.20 -6.25 -4.90
N ASP A 852 12.67 -6.35 -6.12
CA ASP A 852 12.21 -7.60 -6.74
C ASP A 852 13.34 -8.61 -6.97
N ASP A 853 14.55 -8.16 -7.30
CA ASP A 853 15.71 -9.04 -7.40
C ASP A 853 16.17 -9.48 -6.01
N ILE A 854 16.25 -8.53 -5.08
CA ILE A 854 16.80 -8.73 -3.74
C ILE A 854 16.03 -9.80 -2.97
N VAL A 855 14.69 -9.83 -3.02
CA VAL A 855 13.88 -10.83 -2.29
C VAL A 855 14.19 -12.28 -2.70
N THR A 856 14.76 -12.48 -3.89
CA THR A 856 15.17 -13.79 -4.41
C THR A 856 16.57 -14.21 -3.94
N LEU A 857 17.36 -13.29 -3.38
CA LEU A 857 18.68 -13.57 -2.84
C LEU A 857 18.59 -14.45 -1.59
N ARG A 858 19.67 -15.17 -1.31
CA ARG A 858 19.85 -15.97 -0.09
C ARG A 858 20.88 -15.31 0.80
N LEU A 859 20.43 -14.71 1.91
CA LEU A 859 21.29 -14.06 2.89
C LEU A 859 21.28 -14.82 4.22
N ASN A 860 22.42 -14.78 4.90
CA ASN A 860 22.58 -15.05 6.33
C ASN A 860 23.52 -13.99 6.92
N ALA A 861 23.34 -12.75 6.45
CA ALA A 861 24.18 -11.64 6.82
C ALA A 861 23.77 -11.13 8.20
N ASP A 862 24.75 -11.04 9.10
CA ASP A 862 24.56 -10.32 10.37
C ASP A 862 24.34 -8.83 10.10
N TRP A 863 24.87 -8.33 8.98
CA TRP A 863 24.73 -6.94 8.59
C TRP A 863 24.72 -6.77 7.06
N VAL A 864 23.71 -6.11 6.53
CA VAL A 864 23.79 -5.51 5.19
C VAL A 864 23.97 -4.00 5.33
N VAL A 865 24.91 -3.44 4.59
CA VAL A 865 25.23 -2.01 4.62
C VAL A 865 24.86 -1.42 3.27
N LEU A 866 23.94 -0.45 3.28
CA LEU A 866 23.49 0.28 2.11
C LEU A 866 24.06 1.70 2.17
N SER A 867 25.32 1.85 1.75
CA SER A 867 25.98 3.14 1.60
C SER A 867 25.52 3.78 0.28
N ALA A 868 24.26 4.22 0.30
CA ALA A 868 23.52 4.72 -0.85
C ALA A 868 22.38 5.62 -0.36
N CYS A 869 22.11 6.71 -1.10
CA CYS A 869 21.11 7.72 -0.75
C CYS A 869 19.68 7.15 -0.61
N ASN A 870 18.93 7.64 0.38
CA ASN A 870 17.50 7.34 0.60
C ASN A 870 17.17 5.83 0.74
N THR A 871 18.13 5.00 1.13
CA THR A 871 17.92 3.55 1.24
C THR A 871 17.11 3.13 2.46
N GLY A 872 17.00 3.98 3.46
CA GLY A 872 16.17 3.83 4.66
C GLY A 872 14.98 4.78 4.72
N LEU A 873 14.79 5.65 3.72
CA LEU A 873 13.70 6.62 3.70
C LEU A 873 12.34 5.89 3.73
N ALA A 874 11.68 5.95 4.88
CA ALA A 874 10.24 5.73 4.96
C ALA A 874 9.57 6.99 4.39
N THR A 875 8.71 6.85 3.38
CA THR A 875 8.05 7.99 2.70
C THR A 875 7.10 8.78 3.62
N GLY A 876 6.95 8.37 4.88
CA GLY A 876 6.03 8.97 5.85
C GLY A 876 4.55 8.69 5.55
N ASN A 877 4.26 7.95 4.46
CA ASN A 877 2.95 7.37 4.22
C ASN A 877 2.66 6.34 5.31
N ALA A 878 1.43 6.29 5.82
CA ALA A 878 1.12 5.40 6.93
C ALA A 878 1.21 3.94 6.51
N GLY A 879 1.98 3.17 7.28
CA GLY A 879 2.19 1.74 7.05
C GLY A 879 3.51 1.36 6.40
N ASP A 880 4.47 2.27 6.20
CA ASP A 880 5.86 1.90 5.88
C ASP A 880 6.79 2.29 7.04
N ALA A 881 7.13 1.33 7.91
CA ALA A 881 8.11 1.54 8.97
C ALA A 881 9.55 1.64 8.42
N ILE A 882 9.84 0.95 7.30
CA ILE A 882 11.14 0.98 6.61
C ILE A 882 10.91 0.92 5.07
N SER A 883 11.86 1.45 4.29
CA SER A 883 11.84 1.47 2.82
C SER A 883 11.65 0.09 2.15
N ALA A 884 11.14 0.09 0.91
CA ALA A 884 10.97 -1.13 0.10
C ALA A 884 12.26 -1.93 -0.12
N LEU A 885 13.41 -1.25 -0.22
CA LEU A 885 14.72 -1.91 -0.31
C LEU A 885 15.06 -2.65 0.98
N SER A 886 14.86 -2.00 2.12
CA SER A 886 15.14 -2.60 3.42
C SER A 886 14.25 -3.82 3.66
N ARG A 887 12.96 -3.72 3.31
CA ARG A 887 12.05 -4.88 3.31
C ARG A 887 12.60 -6.04 2.49
N ALA A 888 13.04 -5.78 1.26
CA ALA A 888 13.57 -6.83 0.40
C ALA A 888 14.80 -7.53 1.01
N PHE A 889 15.72 -6.78 1.63
CA PHE A 889 16.90 -7.36 2.29
C PHE A 889 16.54 -8.17 3.54
N PHE A 890 15.59 -7.72 4.36
CA PHE A 890 15.09 -8.50 5.48
C PHE A 890 14.44 -9.81 5.00
N ALA A 891 13.58 -9.74 3.97
CA ALA A 891 12.98 -10.94 3.35
C ALA A 891 14.03 -11.89 2.77
N ALA A 892 15.13 -11.34 2.26
CA ALA A 892 16.25 -12.13 1.74
C ALA A 892 17.06 -12.84 2.84
N GLY A 893 16.95 -12.44 4.11
CA GLY A 893 17.60 -13.06 5.27
C GLY A 893 18.66 -12.19 5.98
N ALA A 894 18.65 -10.88 5.78
CA ALA A 894 19.47 -9.96 6.58
C ALA A 894 18.96 -9.86 8.04
N ARG A 895 19.86 -9.83 9.02
CA ARG A 895 19.48 -9.68 10.45
C ARG A 895 19.41 -8.21 10.90
N SER A 896 20.27 -7.39 10.31
CA SER A 896 20.34 -5.95 10.57
C SER A 896 20.78 -5.22 9.31
N LEU A 897 20.30 -3.99 9.15
CA LEU A 897 20.64 -3.11 8.03
C LEU A 897 21.22 -1.80 8.56
N LEU A 898 22.29 -1.30 7.94
CA LEU A 898 22.73 0.09 8.06
C LEU A 898 22.32 0.83 6.79
N VAL A 899 21.41 1.79 6.91
CA VAL A 899 20.76 2.48 5.78
C VAL A 899 20.80 4.00 5.96
N THR A 900 20.45 4.77 4.93
CA THR A 900 20.40 6.23 4.99
C THR A 900 18.98 6.81 4.82
N GLN A 901 18.59 7.76 5.66
CA GLN A 901 17.26 8.39 5.65
C GLN A 901 17.10 9.52 4.63
N TRP A 902 18.19 10.11 4.15
CA TRP A 902 18.20 11.14 3.11
C TRP A 902 19.41 10.99 2.18
N ALA A 903 19.54 11.88 1.20
CA ALA A 903 20.72 11.93 0.34
C ALA A 903 21.96 12.34 1.15
N VAL A 904 23.03 11.56 1.06
CA VAL A 904 24.28 11.78 1.80
C VAL A 904 25.38 12.32 0.89
N GLU A 905 26.30 13.09 1.45
CA GLU A 905 27.52 13.51 0.75
C GLU A 905 28.56 12.37 0.84
N SER A 906 29.10 11.95 -0.29
CA SER A 906 29.84 10.70 -0.40
C SER A 906 31.07 10.61 0.51
N GLN A 907 31.81 11.70 0.71
CA GLN A 907 33.00 11.66 1.57
C GLN A 907 32.62 11.50 3.05
N SER A 908 31.60 12.21 3.52
CA SER A 908 31.05 12.01 4.86
C SER A 908 30.52 10.60 5.06
N ALA A 909 29.90 10.03 4.03
CA ALA A 909 29.37 8.67 4.06
C ALA A 909 30.45 7.62 4.22
N ALA A 910 31.48 7.67 3.37
CA ALA A 910 32.64 6.80 3.46
C ALA A 910 33.32 6.86 4.84
N ARG A 911 33.35 8.03 5.49
CA ARG A 911 33.94 8.23 6.82
C ARG A 911 33.10 7.62 7.94
N ILE A 912 31.78 7.85 7.93
CA ILE A 912 30.89 7.28 8.95
C ILE A 912 30.91 5.75 8.86
N THR A 913 30.65 5.17 7.69
CA THR A 913 30.55 3.72 7.52
C THR A 913 31.86 3.02 7.85
N ALA A 914 33.00 3.51 7.38
CA ALA A 914 34.31 2.98 7.78
C ALA A 914 34.54 3.11 9.29
N GLY A 915 34.22 4.27 9.87
CA GLY A 915 34.34 4.53 11.30
C GLY A 915 33.50 3.58 12.16
N VAL A 916 32.30 3.21 11.70
CA VAL A 916 31.45 2.21 12.36
C VAL A 916 32.19 0.86 12.45
N PHE A 917 32.72 0.36 11.34
CA PHE A 917 33.40 -0.94 11.34
C PHE A 917 34.75 -0.92 12.07
N GLU A 918 35.48 0.19 12.00
CA GLU A 918 36.70 0.41 12.79
C GLU A 918 36.40 0.36 14.30
N ALA A 919 35.36 1.05 14.77
CA ALA A 919 34.93 1.02 16.16
C ALA A 919 34.46 -0.38 16.59
N TYR A 920 33.65 -1.04 15.76
CA TYR A 920 33.15 -2.39 16.02
C TYR A 920 34.27 -3.45 16.09
N ALA A 921 35.28 -3.32 15.24
CA ALA A 921 36.46 -4.18 15.23
C ALA A 921 37.40 -3.91 16.43
N ALA A 922 37.59 -2.64 16.79
CA ALA A 922 38.48 -2.24 17.87
C ALA A 922 37.97 -2.61 19.27
N ASN A 923 36.65 -2.71 19.46
CA ASN A 923 36.04 -2.99 20.76
C ASN A 923 35.10 -4.22 20.70
N PRO A 924 35.53 -5.39 21.20
CA PRO A 924 34.72 -6.61 21.26
C PRO A 924 33.43 -6.52 22.09
N ALA A 925 33.32 -5.55 22.99
CA ALA A 925 32.13 -5.33 23.82
C ALA A 925 31.11 -4.40 23.15
N LEU A 926 31.48 -3.74 22.04
CA LEU A 926 30.62 -2.81 21.34
C LEU A 926 29.56 -3.58 20.54
N SER A 927 28.30 -3.19 20.69
CA SER A 927 27.21 -3.60 19.82
C SER A 927 27.30 -2.89 18.46
N LYS A 928 26.54 -3.35 17.45
CA LYS A 928 26.45 -2.66 16.15
C LYS A 928 25.93 -1.23 16.35
N ALA A 929 24.95 -1.11 17.25
CA ALA A 929 24.45 0.15 17.77
C ALA A 929 25.60 1.03 18.32
N GLY A 930 26.33 0.54 19.33
CA GLY A 930 27.40 1.32 19.94
C GLY A 930 28.47 1.78 18.95
N ALA A 931 28.72 1.00 17.90
CA ALA A 931 29.64 1.34 16.81
C ALA A 931 29.16 2.52 15.97
N LEU A 932 27.88 2.52 15.56
CA LEU A 932 27.27 3.63 14.84
C LEU A 932 27.29 4.90 15.69
N ALA A 933 26.79 4.81 16.92
CA ALA A 933 26.73 5.94 17.86
C ALA A 933 28.12 6.55 18.12
N GLN A 934 29.16 5.72 18.15
CA GLN A 934 30.52 6.20 18.33
C GLN A 934 31.00 6.97 17.10
N ALA A 935 30.81 6.44 15.90
CA ALA A 935 31.19 7.12 14.66
C ALA A 935 30.49 8.47 14.48
N GLU A 936 29.19 8.52 14.78
CA GLU A 936 28.39 9.75 14.71
C GLU A 936 28.84 10.79 15.73
N ARG A 937 29.08 10.38 16.98
CA ARG A 937 29.58 11.28 18.03
C ARG A 937 30.99 11.79 17.73
N GLU A 938 31.85 10.97 17.13
CA GLU A 938 33.19 11.38 16.71
C GLU A 938 33.12 12.44 15.60
N MET A 939 32.25 12.26 14.60
CA MET A 939 32.03 13.26 13.55
C MET A 939 31.40 14.55 14.10
N LEU A 940 30.40 14.43 14.98
CA LEU A 940 29.78 15.53 15.72
C LEU A 940 30.81 16.30 16.58
N ALA A 941 31.77 15.60 17.18
CA ALA A 941 32.88 16.21 17.93
C ALA A 941 33.89 16.93 17.02
N GLY A 942 33.82 16.73 15.71
CA GLY A 942 34.64 17.41 14.70
C GLY A 942 35.90 16.64 14.30
N LYS A 943 35.96 15.32 14.54
CA LYS A 943 37.08 14.44 14.11
C LYS A 943 37.43 14.64 12.64
N ASP A 944 36.41 14.83 11.81
CA ASP A 944 36.51 14.89 10.35
C ASP A 944 36.60 16.31 9.77
N GLY A 945 36.40 17.34 10.60
CA GLY A 945 36.34 18.74 10.21
C GLY A 945 35.12 19.46 10.76
N GLN A 946 35.19 20.80 10.86
CA GLN A 946 34.15 21.59 11.52
C GLN A 946 32.83 21.66 10.72
N VAL A 947 32.89 21.51 9.39
CA VAL A 947 31.69 21.47 8.54
C VAL A 947 30.87 20.21 8.79
N TYR A 948 31.53 19.08 9.04
CA TYR A 948 30.90 17.77 9.27
C TYR A 948 30.20 17.64 10.63
N ARG A 949 30.33 18.63 11.51
CA ARG A 949 29.56 18.67 12.77
C ARG A 949 28.05 18.83 12.56
N HIS A 950 27.62 19.28 11.38
CA HIS A 950 26.21 19.43 11.07
C HIS A 950 25.50 18.08 10.94
N PRO A 951 24.29 17.90 11.50
CA PRO A 951 23.56 16.62 11.48
C PRO A 951 23.28 16.03 10.10
N TYR A 952 23.30 16.86 9.06
CA TYR A 952 23.18 16.39 7.67
C TYR A 952 24.19 15.27 7.34
N TYR A 953 25.40 15.35 7.90
CA TYR A 953 26.51 14.46 7.57
C TYR A 953 26.56 13.19 8.41
N TRP A 954 26.17 13.24 9.68
CA TRP A 954 26.24 12.10 10.60
C TRP A 954 24.88 11.54 11.01
N GLY A 955 23.80 12.33 10.98
CA GLY A 955 22.48 11.90 11.44
C GLY A 955 21.64 11.15 10.40
N ALA A 956 22.19 10.96 9.20
CA ALA A 956 21.48 10.30 8.10
C ALA A 956 21.37 8.79 8.28
N TYR A 957 22.19 8.20 9.14
CA TYR A 957 22.36 6.76 9.24
C TYR A 957 21.37 6.16 10.23
N GLU A 958 20.84 5.01 9.89
CA GLU A 958 19.92 4.29 10.75
C GLU A 958 20.31 2.82 10.80
N LEU A 959 20.33 2.28 12.01
CA LEU A 959 20.44 0.84 12.23
C LEU A 959 19.04 0.26 12.42
N ALA A 960 18.64 -0.63 11.52
CA ALA A 960 17.38 -1.35 11.58
C ALA A 960 17.61 -2.84 11.86
N GLY A 961 16.79 -3.45 12.72
CA GLY A 961 16.88 -4.87 13.10
C GLY A 961 17.57 -5.10 14.45
N ASP A 962 18.13 -6.29 14.68
CA ASP A 962 18.82 -6.58 15.95
C ASP A 962 20.20 -5.91 15.99
N ALA A 963 20.38 -4.95 16.88
CA ALA A 963 21.62 -4.19 16.99
C ALA A 963 22.65 -4.83 17.93
N ALA A 964 22.30 -5.95 18.57
CA ALA A 964 23.25 -6.72 19.37
C ALA A 964 24.41 -7.26 18.51
N ARG A 965 25.48 -7.65 19.19
CA ARG A 965 26.72 -8.11 18.56
C ARG A 965 26.58 -9.50 17.96
#